data_AF-A0A1Z8ZXN5-F1
#
_entry.id   AF-A0A1Z8ZXN5-F1
#
_cell.length_a   1.000
_cell.length_b   1.000
_cell.length_c   1.000
_cell.angle_alpha   90.00
_cell.angle_beta   90.00
_cell.angle_gamma   90.00
#
_symmetry.space_group_name_H-M   'P 1'
#
loop_
_entity.id
_entity.type
_entity.pdbx_description
1 polymer ?
#
loop_
_entity_poly.entity_id
_entity_poly.type
_entity_poly.pdbx_seq_one_letter_code
_entity_poly.pdbx_strand_id
1 'polypeptide(L)'
;AIYVFSAGNDAVIEDNSNFSSLTSSQFTIAVGAVINTGAAAPYSEPGANLIVSAPSGGGTQSILTTTYEVGFDLDGNIVRIPTHFDSYTGTSASASLVSGVVALMLEANPNLGWRDVQDILIRTATKNDPDNTEWYTNADGLNFHHNYGAGLVNAAAAVQAAAARINNLPPRDAPVNALSFTGQQDIPEGESIQRIFDLSDDPNMKIEHVELRLRVFTERKGDLEVILVSPSGTRSVLSPSQENNDDEESIVNYVFMTARNWGEGSAGEWTLSIADANSNGIEAVYNDATLTVHGVQDANAPIIPGPVLIGSQTILADLGVPVDYSIETINATDVSVGALPSALIYNEAESSITGVPQEAGIFSFPITLTGPTGQSVVTITIIVRPISGALGGAVEVDLPTFTGGDIPWSLETGATLDLEDAVRSGIGLGDGQDSVFGFNGLPEGVIIFNWAVSSQSYSDSNIDIDTGLPVSPSDRLWFNFGGSIPQSWSAFIDGERQFGSSFFPRGTVAVPMPASSNNPRWIYRKDNDFSGGQDAGYLDQVQFVDTKSFMDDVRRAGNLNFDFEFRSKTMWLPFEFPLGSEPTDGSAGPRELMRTSSVGNGQTVSMSAWLEGPGTIDFRVAVSSEPNDVFEFLVDGAPRRTLSGTVALGSPEGLVSYDLPEGLHYIEFRYRKDFNVDGGQDFALLDDVIFTPTGTAASMAARFGVHPSDMDKDYDGDGYTTHEEMVFGGDPNVRDIPSNLPKFVKDGAGSFLEFGVNLELGDVTITAQHSPDLESWEDADGAVMDRREGNMEFYRIAVEPSAAVNHLYYRVIAKPRP
;
A
#
# COMPACT_ATOMS: atom_id res chain seq x y z
N ALA A 1 -19.27 19.80 32.48
CA ALA A 1 -18.67 19.83 31.13
C ALA A 1 -19.41 18.82 30.27
N ILE A 2 -19.45 19.03 28.96
CA ILE A 2 -19.95 18.05 27.99
C ILE A 2 -18.75 17.60 27.17
N TYR A 3 -18.51 16.29 27.09
CA TYR A 3 -17.42 15.73 26.32
C TYR A 3 -17.99 15.07 25.07
N VAL A 4 -17.55 15.51 23.89
CA VAL A 4 -17.93 14.94 22.60
C VAL A 4 -16.67 14.33 22.00
N PHE A 5 -16.76 13.07 21.60
CA PHE A 5 -15.64 12.29 21.08
C PHE A 5 -16.02 11.67 19.73
N SER A 6 -15.07 11.65 18.82
CA SER A 6 -15.17 10.93 17.55
C SER A 6 -15.16 9.43 17.80
N ALA A 7 -16.03 8.68 17.11
CA ALA A 7 -16.10 7.23 17.21
C ALA A 7 -14.78 6.54 16.84
N GLY A 8 -14.05 7.08 15.86
CA GLY A 8 -12.85 6.50 15.27
C GLY A 8 -12.94 6.44 13.73
N ASN A 9 -11.84 6.11 13.04
CA ASN A 9 -11.76 6.14 11.57
C ASN A 9 -11.25 4.84 10.93
N ASP A 10 -11.13 3.77 11.71
CA ASP A 10 -10.46 2.53 11.31
C ASP A 10 -11.45 1.39 11.01
N ALA A 11 -12.71 1.71 10.68
CA ALA A 11 -13.72 0.69 10.31
C ALA A 11 -13.31 -0.18 9.11
N VAL A 12 -12.45 0.34 8.21
CA VAL A 12 -11.91 -0.38 7.05
C VAL A 12 -10.95 -1.51 7.43
N ILE A 13 -10.38 -1.48 8.63
CA ILE A 13 -9.60 -2.59 9.21
C ILE A 13 -10.42 -3.30 10.30
N GLU A 14 -11.75 -3.23 10.18
CA GLU A 14 -12.74 -3.88 11.05
C GLU A 14 -12.72 -3.39 12.51
N ASP A 15 -12.11 -2.23 12.81
CA ASP A 15 -12.07 -1.70 14.18
C ASP A 15 -13.48 -1.32 14.68
N ASN A 16 -13.65 -1.35 16.00
CA ASN A 16 -14.90 -1.05 16.68
C ASN A 16 -14.69 0.04 17.72
N SER A 17 -15.55 1.05 17.71
CA SER A 17 -15.46 2.17 18.63
C SER A 17 -15.63 1.76 20.09
N ASN A 18 -16.05 0.54 20.39
CA ASN A 18 -16.03 0.01 21.76
C ASN A 18 -14.62 -0.29 22.27
N PHE A 19 -13.63 -0.53 21.42
CA PHE A 19 -12.23 -0.81 21.80
C PHE A 19 -11.43 0.45 22.19
N SER A 20 -12.07 1.62 22.19
CA SER A 20 -11.53 2.84 22.79
C SER A 20 -12.17 3.15 24.15
N SER A 21 -11.35 3.24 25.19
CA SER A 21 -11.80 3.59 26.55
C SER A 21 -12.41 5.00 26.66
N LEU A 22 -12.13 5.89 25.70
CA LEU A 22 -12.70 7.23 25.67
C LEU A 22 -14.13 7.19 25.17
N THR A 23 -14.38 6.55 24.02
CA THR A 23 -15.71 6.41 23.40
C THR A 23 -16.60 5.42 24.15
N SER A 24 -16.04 4.44 24.85
CA SER A 24 -16.78 3.54 25.75
C SER A 24 -17.08 4.16 27.13
N SER A 25 -16.58 5.36 27.42
CA SER A 25 -16.92 6.04 28.66
C SER A 25 -18.34 6.61 28.61
N GLN A 26 -19.18 6.25 29.58
CA GLN A 26 -20.53 6.83 29.76
C GLN A 26 -20.56 8.37 29.82
N PHE A 27 -19.43 9.02 30.16
CA PHE A 27 -19.32 10.48 30.28
C PHE A 27 -19.08 11.20 28.95
N THR A 28 -18.88 10.45 27.87
CA THR A 28 -18.64 10.99 26.53
C THR A 28 -19.85 10.78 25.62
N ILE A 29 -19.98 11.66 24.64
CA ILE A 29 -20.90 11.51 23.52
C ILE A 29 -20.05 10.97 22.37
N ALA A 30 -20.06 9.66 22.15
CA ALA A 30 -19.39 9.04 21.01
C ALA A 30 -20.20 9.31 19.73
N VAL A 31 -19.53 9.88 18.72
CA VAL A 31 -20.14 10.39 17.49
C VAL A 31 -19.63 9.66 16.26
N GLY A 32 -20.53 8.96 15.57
CA GLY A 32 -20.25 8.37 14.26
C GLY A 32 -20.36 9.38 13.12
N ALA A 33 -19.92 9.00 11.93
CA ALA A 33 -19.97 9.82 10.73
C ALA A 33 -20.93 9.25 9.68
N VAL A 34 -21.67 10.15 9.04
CA VAL A 34 -22.48 9.81 7.86
C VAL A 34 -22.04 10.66 6.67
N ILE A 35 -22.16 10.11 5.46
CA ILE A 35 -21.92 10.82 4.22
C ILE A 35 -23.15 11.64 3.80
N ASN A 36 -23.03 12.39 2.71
CA ASN A 36 -24.08 13.30 2.23
C ASN A 36 -25.39 12.60 1.78
N THR A 37 -25.38 11.28 1.57
CA THR A 37 -26.59 10.48 1.31
C THR A 37 -27.30 10.03 2.59
N GLY A 38 -26.68 10.20 3.75
CA GLY A 38 -27.15 9.71 5.05
C GLY A 38 -26.71 8.29 5.38
N ALA A 39 -25.98 7.59 4.50
CA ALA A 39 -25.32 6.32 4.81
C ALA A 39 -24.10 6.52 5.72
N ALA A 40 -23.62 5.44 6.35
CA ALA A 40 -22.42 5.49 7.20
C ALA A 40 -21.20 5.87 6.36
N ALA A 41 -20.31 6.68 6.92
CA ALA A 41 -19.03 6.91 6.26
C ALA A 41 -18.19 5.62 6.32
N PRO A 42 -17.51 5.20 5.24
CA PRO A 42 -16.79 3.93 5.19
C PRO A 42 -15.72 3.76 6.29
N TYR A 43 -15.16 4.87 6.77
CA TYR A 43 -14.17 4.87 7.85
C TYR A 43 -14.81 4.88 9.26
N SER A 44 -16.10 5.20 9.41
CA SER A 44 -16.73 5.43 10.71
C SER A 44 -16.85 4.12 11.48
N GLU A 45 -16.09 3.99 12.57
CA GLU A 45 -16.13 2.79 13.41
C GLU A 45 -17.53 2.53 13.98
N PRO A 46 -18.10 1.32 13.77
CA PRO A 46 -19.35 0.93 14.41
C PRO A 46 -19.16 0.76 15.93
N GLY A 47 -20.25 0.73 16.67
CA GLY A 47 -20.23 0.35 18.08
C GLY A 47 -21.58 0.49 18.78
N ALA A 48 -21.79 -0.32 19.81
CA ALA A 48 -22.98 -0.23 20.66
C ALA A 48 -22.97 1.02 21.58
N ASN A 49 -21.82 1.64 21.75
CA ASN A 49 -21.55 2.84 22.53
C ASN A 49 -21.86 4.16 21.80
N LEU A 50 -22.12 4.13 20.48
CA LEU A 50 -22.45 5.34 19.73
C LEU A 50 -23.76 5.97 20.22
N ILE A 51 -23.74 7.29 20.42
CA ILE A 51 -24.92 8.05 20.86
C ILE A 51 -25.71 8.58 19.67
N VAL A 52 -25.03 9.26 18.75
CA VAL A 52 -25.60 9.86 17.53
C VAL A 52 -24.51 9.91 16.45
N SER A 53 -24.89 10.17 15.20
CA SER A 53 -23.96 10.48 14.12
C SER A 53 -24.19 11.88 13.55
N ALA A 54 -23.18 12.42 12.88
CA ALA A 54 -23.28 13.71 12.19
C ALA A 54 -22.58 13.68 10.82
N PRO A 55 -22.94 14.58 9.89
CA PRO A 55 -22.36 14.60 8.55
C PRO A 55 -20.84 14.76 8.57
N SER A 56 -20.15 14.11 7.65
CA SER A 56 -18.72 14.28 7.39
C SER A 56 -18.42 14.07 5.90
N GLY A 57 -17.14 14.00 5.54
CA GLY A 57 -16.68 13.59 4.21
C GLY A 57 -16.75 12.08 3.99
N GLY A 58 -16.33 11.63 2.81
CA GLY A 58 -16.32 10.21 2.43
C GLY A 58 -17.42 9.80 1.43
N GLY A 59 -18.34 10.72 1.10
CA GLY A 59 -19.23 10.60 -0.07
C GLY A 59 -18.83 11.60 -1.16
N THR A 60 -19.80 12.14 -1.89
CA THR A 60 -19.54 13.15 -2.95
C THR A 60 -19.32 14.56 -2.39
N GLN A 61 -19.49 14.77 -1.08
CA GLN A 61 -19.26 16.04 -0.40
C GLN A 61 -18.41 15.84 0.85
N SER A 62 -17.67 16.87 1.23
CA SER A 62 -16.85 16.96 2.44
C SER A 62 -17.22 18.18 3.29
N ILE A 63 -16.66 18.30 4.49
CA ILE A 63 -16.93 19.44 5.38
C ILE A 63 -16.09 20.64 4.96
N LEU A 64 -16.78 21.74 4.63
CA LEU A 64 -16.16 23.04 4.44
C LEU A 64 -15.88 23.69 5.79
N THR A 65 -14.62 24.03 6.06
CA THR A 65 -14.19 24.67 7.30
C THR A 65 -13.08 25.69 7.06
N THR A 66 -12.71 26.44 8.10
CA THR A 66 -11.62 27.42 8.05
C THR A 66 -10.26 26.73 8.22
N THR A 67 -9.26 27.15 7.45
CA THR A 67 -7.86 26.74 7.64
C THR A 67 -6.91 27.92 7.40
N TYR A 68 -5.61 27.68 7.40
CA TYR A 68 -4.61 28.65 6.95
C TYR A 68 -3.61 27.98 6.01
N GLU A 69 -3.11 28.77 5.06
CA GLU A 69 -1.96 28.42 4.24
C GLU A 69 -0.71 29.15 4.73
N VAL A 70 0.46 28.62 4.35
CA VAL A 70 1.76 29.25 4.60
C VAL A 70 2.13 30.05 3.35
N GLY A 71 2.23 31.37 3.49
CA GLY A 71 2.68 32.26 2.43
C GLY A 71 3.89 33.09 2.83
N PHE A 72 4.35 33.93 1.91
CA PHE A 72 5.41 34.91 2.15
C PHE A 72 4.86 36.32 1.96
N ASP A 73 5.20 37.24 2.87
CA ASP A 73 4.95 38.66 2.66
C ASP A 73 5.92 39.28 1.64
N LEU A 74 5.76 40.57 1.34
CA LEU A 74 6.62 41.29 0.38
C LEU A 74 8.09 41.36 0.81
N ASP A 75 8.39 41.09 2.08
CA ASP A 75 9.72 41.09 2.66
C ASP A 75 10.29 39.65 2.79
N GLY A 76 9.53 38.63 2.34
CA GLY A 76 9.93 37.22 2.36
C GLY A 76 9.72 36.52 3.72
N ASN A 77 8.96 37.10 4.65
CA ASN A 77 8.66 36.45 5.93
C ASN A 77 7.50 35.47 5.80
N ILE A 78 7.57 34.37 6.54
CA ILE A 78 6.49 33.39 6.65
C ILE A 78 5.28 34.02 7.33
N VAL A 79 4.13 34.03 6.65
CA VAL A 79 2.85 34.51 7.17
C VAL A 79 1.77 33.43 7.03
N ARG A 80 0.81 33.42 7.98
CA ARG A 80 -0.40 32.58 7.88
C ARG A 80 -1.48 33.34 7.12
N ILE A 81 -1.93 32.80 6.01
CA ILE A 81 -3.00 33.38 5.20
C ILE A 81 -4.29 32.62 5.53
N PRO A 82 -5.32 33.28 6.11
CA PRO A 82 -6.61 32.63 6.33
C PRO A 82 -7.20 32.17 5.00
N THR A 83 -7.59 30.91 4.94
CA THR A 83 -8.27 30.31 3.79
C THR A 83 -9.33 29.31 4.27
N HIS A 84 -9.91 28.54 3.37
CA HIS A 84 -10.87 27.50 3.65
C HIS A 84 -10.30 26.14 3.26
N PHE A 85 -10.76 25.10 3.93
CA PHE A 85 -10.50 23.71 3.61
C PHE A 85 -11.84 23.06 3.31
N ASP A 86 -12.06 22.65 2.07
CA ASP A 86 -13.31 22.07 1.58
C ASP A 86 -13.33 20.54 1.67
N SER A 87 -12.23 19.95 2.10
CA SER A 87 -12.00 18.50 2.15
C SER A 87 -11.83 17.96 3.57
N TYR A 88 -12.40 18.62 4.60
CA TYR A 88 -12.34 18.13 5.97
C TYR A 88 -13.24 16.89 6.14
N THR A 89 -12.68 15.81 6.68
CA THR A 89 -13.31 14.49 6.78
C THR A 89 -12.97 13.81 8.10
N GLY A 90 -13.46 12.59 8.30
CA GLY A 90 -13.28 11.79 9.52
C GLY A 90 -14.40 12.01 10.55
N THR A 91 -14.54 11.10 11.50
CA THR A 91 -15.46 11.23 12.64
C THR A 91 -15.11 12.44 13.53
N SER A 92 -13.87 12.95 13.44
CA SER A 92 -13.43 14.23 14.01
C SER A 92 -14.27 15.43 13.54
N ALA A 93 -14.67 15.44 12.27
CA ALA A 93 -15.52 16.49 11.74
C ALA A 93 -16.95 16.37 12.28
N SER A 94 -17.50 15.16 12.33
CA SER A 94 -18.80 14.86 12.94
C SER A 94 -18.87 15.26 14.42
N ALA A 95 -17.85 14.92 15.21
CA ALA A 95 -17.76 15.33 16.62
C ALA A 95 -17.74 16.85 16.79
N SER A 96 -17.10 17.57 15.86
CA SER A 96 -17.09 19.05 15.86
C SER A 96 -18.48 19.62 15.57
N LEU A 97 -19.24 19.02 14.64
CA LEU A 97 -20.63 19.43 14.35
C LEU A 97 -21.57 19.16 15.54
N VAL A 98 -21.49 17.98 16.16
CA VAL A 98 -22.27 17.66 17.38
C VAL A 98 -21.92 18.62 18.51
N SER A 99 -20.65 18.99 18.67
CA SER A 99 -20.23 20.00 19.65
C SER A 99 -20.88 21.36 19.40
N GLY A 100 -21.02 21.76 18.12
CA GLY A 100 -21.77 22.95 17.73
C GLY A 100 -23.26 22.86 18.07
N VAL A 101 -23.90 21.72 17.82
CA VAL A 101 -25.31 21.50 18.20
C VAL A 101 -25.49 21.55 19.73
N VAL A 102 -24.60 20.93 20.49
CA VAL A 102 -24.60 20.98 21.96
C VAL A 102 -24.44 22.43 22.45
N ALA A 103 -23.58 23.23 21.81
CA ALA A 103 -23.44 24.64 22.15
C ALA A 103 -24.76 25.41 21.95
N LEU A 104 -25.48 25.17 20.84
CA LEU A 104 -26.80 25.75 20.60
C LEU A 104 -27.85 25.29 21.62
N MET A 105 -27.81 24.01 22.03
CA MET A 105 -28.68 23.49 23.10
C MET A 105 -28.43 24.21 24.43
N LEU A 106 -27.15 24.42 24.80
CA LEU A 106 -26.76 25.10 26.03
C LEU A 106 -27.02 26.61 25.97
N GLU A 107 -26.98 27.23 24.79
CA GLU A 107 -27.42 28.61 24.60
C GLU A 107 -28.93 28.73 24.86
N ALA A 108 -29.73 27.80 24.33
CA ALA A 108 -31.17 27.77 24.55
C ALA A 108 -31.55 27.44 26.01
N ASN A 109 -30.78 26.58 26.68
CA ASN A 109 -30.97 26.23 28.07
C ASN A 109 -29.63 25.95 28.79
N PRO A 110 -29.05 26.93 29.50
CA PRO A 110 -27.76 26.77 30.16
C PRO A 110 -27.81 25.88 31.41
N ASN A 111 -28.99 25.45 31.86
CA ASN A 111 -29.16 24.62 33.05
C ASN A 111 -29.09 23.12 32.76
N LEU A 112 -28.99 22.69 31.49
CA LEU A 112 -28.96 21.28 31.13
C LEU A 112 -27.74 20.57 31.76
N GLY A 113 -27.99 19.40 32.36
CA GLY A 113 -26.94 18.48 32.77
C GLY A 113 -26.38 17.69 31.58
N TRP A 114 -25.25 17.02 31.78
CA TRP A 114 -24.62 16.21 30.73
C TRP A 114 -25.49 15.02 30.28
N ARG A 115 -26.23 14.41 31.21
CA ARG A 115 -27.23 13.37 30.93
C ARG A 115 -28.42 13.90 30.14
N ASP A 116 -28.88 15.11 30.44
CA ASP A 116 -29.96 15.75 29.68
C ASP A 116 -29.57 15.98 28.23
N VAL A 117 -28.31 16.37 27.97
CA VAL A 117 -27.79 16.56 26.61
C VAL A 117 -27.81 15.24 25.84
N GLN A 118 -27.31 14.14 26.42
CA GLN A 118 -27.36 12.81 25.78
C GLN A 118 -28.81 12.36 25.50
N ASP A 119 -29.70 12.46 26.49
CA ASP A 119 -31.10 12.08 26.34
C ASP A 119 -31.82 12.89 25.24
N ILE A 120 -31.56 14.21 25.15
CA ILE A 120 -32.12 15.04 24.08
C ILE A 120 -31.57 14.62 22.72
N LEU A 121 -30.25 14.42 22.60
CA LEU A 121 -29.64 14.01 21.33
C LEU A 121 -30.24 12.69 20.83
N ILE A 122 -30.34 11.68 21.70
CA ILE A 122 -30.92 10.37 21.36
C ILE A 122 -32.39 10.51 20.94
N ARG A 123 -33.21 11.21 21.73
CA ARG A 123 -34.66 11.30 21.48
C ARG A 123 -35.03 12.18 20.28
N THR A 124 -34.11 13.02 19.82
CA THR A 124 -34.34 13.95 18.70
C THR A 124 -33.59 13.59 17.42
N ALA A 125 -32.71 12.58 17.48
CA ALA A 125 -32.00 12.08 16.32
C ALA A 125 -32.97 11.61 15.23
N THR A 126 -32.56 11.81 13.98
CA THR A 126 -33.31 11.39 12.79
C THR A 126 -32.78 10.05 12.30
N LYS A 127 -33.66 9.07 12.09
CA LYS A 127 -33.31 7.78 11.47
C LYS A 127 -32.86 8.00 10.01
N ASN A 128 -31.56 8.15 9.81
CA ASN A 128 -30.92 8.20 8.49
C ASN A 128 -30.82 6.79 7.90
N ASP A 129 -30.66 6.68 6.57
CA ASP A 129 -30.61 5.38 5.88
C ASP A 129 -31.73 4.41 6.34
N PRO A 130 -33.01 4.81 6.20
CA PRO A 130 -34.12 4.17 6.90
C PRO A 130 -34.44 2.74 6.42
N ASP A 131 -33.98 2.39 5.23
CA ASP A 131 -34.20 1.09 4.57
C ASP A 131 -33.17 0.04 5.02
N ASN A 132 -32.11 0.43 5.74
CA ASN A 132 -31.16 -0.50 6.32
C ASN A 132 -31.84 -1.39 7.38
N THR A 133 -31.72 -2.71 7.18
CA THR A 133 -32.41 -3.72 7.99
C THR A 133 -31.80 -3.91 9.38
N GLU A 134 -30.61 -3.36 9.65
CA GLU A 134 -29.96 -3.46 10.96
C GLU A 134 -30.47 -2.45 11.99
N TRP A 135 -31.29 -1.48 11.56
CA TRP A 135 -31.99 -0.60 12.48
C TRP A 135 -32.90 -1.38 13.41
N TYR A 136 -32.71 -1.17 14.71
CA TYR A 136 -33.50 -1.81 15.75
C TYR A 136 -34.23 -0.77 16.59
N THR A 137 -35.54 -0.98 16.83
CA THR A 137 -36.32 -0.16 17.77
C THR A 137 -36.38 -0.85 19.12
N ASN A 138 -35.86 -0.19 20.15
CA ASN A 138 -35.83 -0.70 21.52
C ASN A 138 -37.20 -0.60 22.22
N ALA A 139 -37.33 -1.10 23.45
CA ALA A 139 -38.61 -1.13 24.17
C ALA A 139 -39.16 0.25 24.59
N ASP A 140 -38.33 1.32 24.64
CA ASP A 140 -38.80 2.71 24.83
C ASP A 140 -39.19 3.37 23.49
N GLY A 141 -39.14 2.63 22.37
CA GLY A 141 -39.49 3.11 21.04
C GLY A 141 -38.38 3.91 20.35
N LEU A 142 -37.14 3.83 20.85
CA LEU A 142 -35.99 4.53 20.30
C LEU A 142 -35.29 3.67 19.25
N ASN A 143 -34.90 4.27 18.13
CA ASN A 143 -34.19 3.58 17.06
C ASN A 143 -32.69 3.62 17.32
N PHE A 144 -32.00 2.50 17.15
CA PHE A 144 -30.55 2.41 17.26
C PHE A 144 -29.95 1.54 16.16
N HIS A 145 -28.76 1.93 15.72
CA HIS A 145 -27.92 1.15 14.80
C HIS A 145 -26.45 1.29 15.21
N HIS A 146 -25.67 0.23 15.08
CA HIS A 146 -24.24 0.24 15.39
C HIS A 146 -23.41 1.26 14.60
N ASN A 147 -23.81 1.66 13.38
CA ASN A 147 -23.13 2.69 12.60
C ASN A 147 -23.61 4.12 12.91
N TYR A 148 -24.80 4.26 13.51
CA TYR A 148 -25.50 5.55 13.58
C TYR A 148 -25.82 6.01 15.01
N GLY A 149 -25.60 5.16 16.01
CA GLY A 149 -26.16 5.37 17.34
C GLY A 149 -27.69 5.50 17.23
N ALA A 150 -28.27 6.53 17.84
CA ALA A 150 -29.69 6.86 17.70
C ALA A 150 -30.06 7.47 16.32
N GLY A 151 -29.06 7.83 15.51
CA GLY A 151 -29.22 8.42 14.18
C GLY A 151 -28.55 9.78 14.02
N LEU A 152 -28.86 10.41 12.89
CA LEU A 152 -28.34 11.71 12.52
C LEU A 152 -28.80 12.81 13.48
N VAL A 153 -27.85 13.58 14.03
CA VAL A 153 -28.14 14.72 14.89
C VAL A 153 -29.08 15.72 14.21
N ASN A 154 -30.17 16.07 14.87
CA ASN A 154 -31.14 17.06 14.38
C ASN A 154 -31.06 18.33 15.23
N ALA A 155 -30.29 19.31 14.76
CA ALA A 155 -30.04 20.54 15.51
C ALA A 155 -31.33 21.30 15.89
N ALA A 156 -32.28 21.38 14.97
CA ALA A 156 -33.54 22.10 15.21
C ALA A 156 -34.38 21.41 16.30
N ALA A 157 -34.55 20.09 16.20
CA ALA A 157 -35.31 19.32 17.19
C ALA A 157 -34.60 19.29 18.55
N ALA A 158 -33.27 19.13 18.57
CA ALA A 158 -32.48 19.13 19.79
C ALA A 158 -32.57 20.47 20.54
N VAL A 159 -32.44 21.60 19.84
CA VAL A 159 -32.55 22.95 20.43
C VAL A 159 -33.97 23.22 20.94
N GLN A 160 -35.00 22.80 20.20
CA GLN A 160 -36.39 22.92 20.65
C GLN A 160 -36.67 22.09 21.91
N ALA A 161 -36.19 20.85 21.96
CA ALA A 161 -36.30 19.99 23.13
C ALA A 161 -35.52 20.54 24.34
N ALA A 162 -34.33 21.11 24.10
CA ALA A 162 -33.52 21.80 25.10
C ALA A 162 -34.26 23.00 25.72
N ALA A 163 -34.83 23.87 24.88
CA ALA A 163 -35.62 25.01 25.34
C ALA A 163 -36.88 24.61 26.11
N ALA A 164 -37.49 23.48 25.74
CA ALA A 164 -38.69 22.95 26.39
C ALA A 164 -38.40 22.15 27.68
N ARG A 165 -37.14 21.82 27.97
CA ARG A 165 -36.74 21.06 29.18
C ARG A 165 -36.87 21.93 30.43
N ILE A 166 -37.99 21.80 31.14
CA ILE A 166 -38.27 22.54 32.38
C ILE A 166 -37.50 21.95 33.57
N ASN A 167 -37.47 20.62 33.68
CA ASN A 167 -36.79 19.91 34.75
C ASN A 167 -35.74 18.99 34.12
N ASN A 168 -34.52 19.02 34.67
CA ASN A 168 -33.50 18.05 34.31
C ASN A 168 -33.89 16.63 34.74
N LEU A 169 -33.24 15.64 34.15
CA LEU A 169 -33.32 14.25 34.60
C LEU A 169 -33.02 14.17 36.11
N PRO A 170 -33.72 13.29 36.85
CA PRO A 170 -33.47 13.14 38.27
C PRO A 170 -32.02 12.69 38.52
N PRO A 171 -31.46 12.95 39.71
CA PRO A 171 -30.14 12.43 40.07
C PRO A 171 -30.06 10.92 39.79
N ARG A 172 -28.93 10.47 39.25
CA ARG A 172 -28.69 9.05 38.97
C ARG A 172 -28.72 8.26 40.29
N ASP A 173 -29.37 7.10 40.29
CA ASP A 173 -29.35 6.19 41.42
C ASP A 173 -28.05 5.37 41.45
N ALA A 174 -27.83 4.61 42.53
CA ALA A 174 -26.72 3.68 42.59
C ALA A 174 -26.88 2.62 41.47
N PRO A 175 -25.80 2.29 40.73
CA PRO A 175 -25.88 1.32 39.66
C PRO A 175 -26.16 -0.09 40.20
N VAL A 176 -26.88 -0.87 39.41
CA VAL A 176 -27.10 -2.31 39.67
C VAL A 176 -25.93 -3.07 39.08
N ASN A 177 -25.34 -4.00 39.83
CA ASN A 177 -24.20 -4.80 39.39
C ASN A 177 -24.53 -6.27 39.51
N ALA A 178 -24.26 -7.05 38.46
CA ALA A 178 -24.36 -8.50 38.47
C ALA A 178 -23.08 -9.14 37.94
N LEU A 179 -22.70 -10.25 38.58
CA LEU A 179 -21.58 -11.08 38.21
C LEU A 179 -22.13 -12.41 37.70
N SER A 180 -21.73 -12.86 36.53
CA SER A 180 -22.24 -14.12 35.96
C SER A 180 -21.49 -15.31 36.53
N PHE A 181 -20.19 -15.38 36.28
CA PHE A 181 -19.32 -16.52 36.61
C PHE A 181 -17.94 -16.03 37.09
N THR A 182 -17.28 -16.84 37.92
CA THR A 182 -15.89 -16.63 38.34
C THR A 182 -15.19 -17.97 38.30
N GLY A 183 -14.29 -18.17 37.34
CA GLY A 183 -13.56 -19.42 37.14
C GLY A 183 -12.79 -19.37 35.82
N GLN A 184 -12.42 -20.52 35.27
CA GLN A 184 -11.90 -20.64 33.90
C GLN A 184 -12.82 -21.61 33.14
N GLN A 185 -13.20 -21.23 31.93
CA GLN A 185 -13.90 -22.11 30.99
C GLN A 185 -13.40 -21.84 29.58
N ASP A 186 -13.07 -22.90 28.88
CA ASP A 186 -12.69 -22.86 27.47
C ASP A 186 -13.91 -22.50 26.62
N ILE A 187 -13.70 -21.65 25.63
CA ILE A 187 -14.63 -21.32 24.56
C ILE A 187 -14.22 -22.21 23.39
N PRO A 188 -15.01 -23.23 23.01
CA PRO A 188 -14.62 -24.11 21.92
C PRO A 188 -14.55 -23.33 20.60
N GLU A 189 -13.55 -23.64 19.77
CA GLU A 189 -13.38 -23.05 18.44
C GLU A 189 -14.62 -23.27 17.57
N GLY A 190 -15.06 -22.21 16.89
CA GLY A 190 -16.25 -22.22 16.04
C GLY A 190 -17.57 -22.31 16.82
N GLU A 191 -17.54 -22.27 18.16
CA GLU A 191 -18.72 -22.32 19.01
C GLU A 191 -18.84 -21.06 19.90
N SER A 192 -19.98 -20.93 20.57
CA SER A 192 -20.24 -19.87 21.54
C SER A 192 -20.55 -20.42 22.93
N ILE A 193 -20.18 -19.65 23.95
CA ILE A 193 -20.63 -19.88 25.32
C ILE A 193 -21.61 -18.79 25.74
N GLN A 194 -22.62 -19.18 26.52
CA GLN A 194 -23.62 -18.25 27.04
C GLN A 194 -23.49 -18.05 28.56
N ARG A 195 -23.79 -16.83 29.03
CA ARG A 195 -23.84 -16.44 30.44
C ARG A 195 -25.06 -15.59 30.72
N ILE A 196 -25.70 -15.83 31.87
CA ILE A 196 -26.88 -15.10 32.30
C ILE A 196 -26.51 -14.20 33.49
N PHE A 197 -26.97 -12.95 33.44
CA PHE A 197 -27.06 -12.06 34.60
C PHE A 197 -28.54 -11.87 34.93
N ASP A 198 -28.98 -12.45 36.05
CA ASP A 198 -30.37 -12.35 36.50
C ASP A 198 -30.53 -11.12 37.40
N LEU A 199 -31.26 -10.12 36.90
CA LEU A 199 -31.63 -8.89 37.63
C LEU A 199 -33.12 -8.88 37.99
N SER A 200 -33.78 -10.04 38.04
CA SER A 200 -35.24 -10.11 38.28
C SER A 200 -35.65 -9.61 39.67
N ASP A 201 -34.78 -9.78 40.67
CA ASP A 201 -35.02 -9.35 42.05
C ASP A 201 -34.44 -7.95 42.36
N ASP A 202 -33.75 -7.33 41.40
CA ASP A 202 -33.17 -5.99 41.54
C ASP A 202 -34.20 -4.89 41.22
N PRO A 203 -33.98 -3.65 41.72
CA PRO A 203 -34.81 -2.51 41.33
C PRO A 203 -34.80 -2.30 39.82
N ASN A 204 -35.98 -2.19 39.20
CA ASN A 204 -36.08 -1.87 37.78
C ASN A 204 -35.54 -0.46 37.52
N MET A 205 -34.47 -0.38 36.74
CA MET A 205 -33.84 0.87 36.33
C MET A 205 -34.36 1.26 34.95
N LYS A 206 -34.76 2.52 34.78
CA LYS A 206 -34.83 3.13 33.46
C LYS A 206 -33.41 3.42 32.99
N ILE A 207 -32.95 2.62 32.04
CA ILE A 207 -31.55 2.53 31.63
C ILE A 207 -31.10 3.81 30.92
N GLU A 208 -29.86 4.23 31.19
CA GLU A 208 -29.11 5.23 30.43
C GLU A 208 -27.88 4.57 29.78
N HIS A 209 -27.06 3.88 30.57
CA HIS A 209 -25.85 3.21 30.09
C HIS A 209 -25.75 1.81 30.68
N VAL A 210 -25.21 0.88 29.92
CA VAL A 210 -24.85 -0.45 30.41
C VAL A 210 -23.37 -0.70 30.12
N GLU A 211 -22.62 -1.09 31.13
CA GLU A 211 -21.19 -1.43 31.02
C GLU A 211 -21.00 -2.94 31.22
N LEU A 212 -20.16 -3.56 30.39
CA LEU A 212 -19.75 -4.95 30.54
C LEU A 212 -18.24 -4.99 30.73
N ARG A 213 -17.80 -5.31 31.96
CA ARG A 213 -16.40 -5.62 32.22
C ARG A 213 -16.16 -7.09 31.90
N LEU A 214 -15.27 -7.38 30.96
CA LEU A 214 -15.00 -8.74 30.49
C LEU A 214 -13.54 -9.15 30.69
N ARG A 215 -13.32 -10.42 31.03
CA ARG A 215 -12.00 -11.06 31.00
C ARG A 215 -12.03 -12.37 30.21
N VAL A 216 -11.36 -12.38 29.06
CA VAL A 216 -11.12 -13.55 28.21
C VAL A 216 -9.64 -13.56 27.83
N PHE A 217 -8.97 -14.71 28.02
CA PHE A 217 -7.61 -14.92 27.55
C PHE A 217 -7.63 -15.61 26.19
N THR A 218 -6.89 -15.09 25.24
CA THR A 218 -6.68 -15.66 23.90
C THR A 218 -5.39 -15.08 23.33
N GLU A 219 -4.75 -15.79 22.41
CA GLU A 219 -3.65 -15.26 21.60
C GLU A 219 -4.15 -14.41 20.44
N ARG A 220 -5.46 -14.34 20.18
CA ARG A 220 -6.03 -13.53 19.09
C ARG A 220 -7.41 -12.97 19.45
N LYS A 221 -7.48 -11.71 19.90
CA LYS A 221 -8.78 -11.07 20.27
C LYS A 221 -9.72 -10.90 19.08
N GLY A 222 -9.17 -10.78 17.87
CA GLY A 222 -9.96 -10.62 16.65
C GLY A 222 -10.96 -11.75 16.44
N ASP A 223 -10.66 -12.96 16.92
CA ASP A 223 -11.57 -14.10 16.78
C ASP A 223 -12.81 -14.02 17.69
N LEU A 224 -12.82 -13.12 18.69
CA LEU A 224 -13.88 -13.05 19.71
C LEU A 224 -15.05 -12.17 19.28
N GLU A 225 -16.22 -12.79 19.10
CA GLU A 225 -17.50 -12.07 19.05
C GLU A 225 -18.13 -11.99 20.45
N VAL A 226 -18.46 -10.79 20.92
CA VAL A 226 -19.07 -10.53 22.22
C VAL A 226 -20.41 -9.80 22.04
N ILE A 227 -21.49 -10.46 22.44
CA ILE A 227 -22.86 -9.95 22.29
C ILE A 227 -23.57 -9.94 23.64
N LEU A 228 -24.20 -8.81 23.96
CA LEU A 228 -25.05 -8.67 25.14
C LEU A 228 -26.51 -8.44 24.72
N VAL A 229 -27.42 -9.25 25.23
CA VAL A 229 -28.87 -9.15 25.00
C VAL A 229 -29.57 -8.78 26.31
N SER A 230 -30.37 -7.72 26.27
CA SER A 230 -31.19 -7.27 27.40
C SER A 230 -32.46 -8.10 27.60
N PRO A 231 -33.17 -7.97 28.74
CA PRO A 231 -34.46 -8.61 28.98
C PRO A 231 -35.54 -8.25 27.94
N SER A 232 -35.43 -7.06 27.35
CA SER A 232 -36.30 -6.60 26.25
C SER A 232 -35.90 -7.14 24.88
N GLY A 233 -34.80 -7.88 24.78
CA GLY A 233 -34.30 -8.42 23.52
C GLY A 233 -33.44 -7.46 22.68
N THR A 234 -33.12 -6.28 23.20
CA THR A 234 -32.15 -5.39 22.53
C THR A 234 -30.77 -6.05 22.50
N ARG A 235 -30.29 -6.37 21.29
CA ARG A 235 -28.99 -7.00 21.01
C ARG A 235 -27.89 -5.94 20.86
N SER A 236 -26.85 -5.99 21.67
CA SER A 236 -25.67 -5.13 21.59
C SER A 236 -24.45 -5.96 21.22
N VAL A 237 -23.99 -5.86 19.97
CA VAL A 237 -22.66 -6.34 19.57
C VAL A 237 -21.63 -5.40 20.19
N LEU A 238 -20.88 -5.90 21.17
CA LEU A 238 -19.86 -5.15 21.91
C LEU A 238 -18.47 -5.33 21.30
N SER A 239 -18.22 -6.52 20.74
CA SER A 239 -17.04 -6.87 19.93
C SER A 239 -17.54 -7.72 18.76
N PRO A 240 -17.43 -7.27 17.50
CA PRO A 240 -17.61 -8.17 16.36
C PRO A 240 -16.36 -9.09 16.24
N SER A 241 -16.50 -10.23 15.56
CA SER A 241 -15.32 -10.97 15.08
C SER A 241 -14.65 -10.14 13.96
N GLN A 242 -13.32 -10.11 13.98
CA GLN A 242 -12.43 -9.31 13.12
C GLN A 242 -11.31 -10.22 12.59
N GLU A 243 -11.55 -10.89 11.47
CA GLU A 243 -10.61 -11.89 10.91
C GLU A 243 -9.24 -11.30 10.54
N ASN A 244 -9.23 -10.03 10.14
CA ASN A 244 -8.03 -9.32 9.69
C ASN A 244 -7.26 -8.65 10.84
N ASN A 245 -7.79 -8.71 12.07
CA ASN A 245 -7.14 -8.16 13.24
C ASN A 245 -6.28 -9.22 13.95
N ASP A 246 -4.99 -9.23 13.62
CA ASP A 246 -3.98 -10.13 14.18
C ASP A 246 -3.43 -9.66 15.54
N ASP A 247 -4.12 -8.78 16.23
CA ASP A 247 -3.70 -8.31 17.55
C ASP A 247 -3.59 -9.49 18.55
N GLU A 248 -2.34 -9.78 18.92
CA GLU A 248 -1.96 -10.83 19.88
C GLU A 248 -2.28 -10.43 21.35
N GLU A 249 -3.46 -9.85 21.59
CA GLU A 249 -3.85 -9.35 22.91
C GLU A 249 -5.10 -10.06 23.43
N SER A 250 -5.10 -10.38 24.72
CA SER A 250 -6.29 -10.87 25.42
C SER A 250 -7.22 -9.72 25.83
N ILE A 251 -8.52 -9.98 25.97
CA ILE A 251 -9.45 -9.02 26.60
C ILE A 251 -9.24 -9.09 28.12
N VAL A 252 -8.37 -8.24 28.66
CA VAL A 252 -8.02 -8.24 30.09
C VAL A 252 -8.64 -7.06 30.82
N ASN A 253 -9.75 -7.29 31.52
CA ASN A 253 -10.47 -6.28 32.30
C ASN A 253 -10.95 -5.07 31.47
N TYR A 254 -11.27 -5.30 30.21
CA TYR A 254 -11.81 -4.28 29.34
C TYR A 254 -13.27 -3.98 29.69
N VAL A 255 -13.71 -2.73 29.58
CA VAL A 255 -15.09 -2.30 29.85
C VAL A 255 -15.73 -1.83 28.55
N PHE A 256 -16.61 -2.67 28.02
CA PHE A 256 -17.49 -2.33 26.90
C PHE A 256 -18.68 -1.50 27.40
N MET A 257 -19.29 -0.70 26.52
CA MET A 257 -20.48 0.09 26.87
C MET A 257 -21.54 0.02 25.77
N THR A 258 -22.81 -0.03 26.15
CA THR A 258 -23.93 0.14 25.21
C THR A 258 -24.90 1.21 25.66
N ALA A 259 -25.32 2.05 24.71
CA ALA A 259 -26.39 3.03 24.87
C ALA A 259 -27.71 2.57 24.21
N ARG A 260 -27.73 1.41 23.53
CA ARG A 260 -28.90 0.93 22.78
C ARG A 260 -30.12 0.63 23.65
N ASN A 261 -29.87 0.37 24.93
CA ASN A 261 -30.90 0.09 25.94
C ASN A 261 -31.50 1.37 26.57
N TRP A 262 -31.16 2.56 26.07
CA TRP A 262 -31.63 3.82 26.64
C TRP A 262 -33.16 3.84 26.79
N GLY A 263 -33.64 4.11 28.00
CA GLY A 263 -35.06 4.19 28.32
C GLY A 263 -35.74 2.86 28.64
N GLU A 264 -35.13 1.71 28.34
CA GLU A 264 -35.68 0.39 28.68
C GLU A 264 -35.63 0.12 30.19
N GLY A 265 -36.40 -0.88 30.66
CA GLY A 265 -36.29 -1.44 32.00
C GLY A 265 -35.16 -2.48 32.10
N SER A 266 -34.44 -2.47 33.22
CA SER A 266 -33.30 -3.37 33.47
C SER A 266 -33.65 -4.73 34.09
N ALA A 267 -34.83 -4.88 34.68
CA ALA A 267 -35.18 -6.08 35.43
C ALA A 267 -35.39 -7.30 34.49
N GLY A 268 -34.87 -8.45 34.90
CA GLY A 268 -34.94 -9.71 34.15
C GLY A 268 -33.56 -10.28 33.80
N GLU A 269 -33.57 -11.27 32.92
CA GLU A 269 -32.35 -11.96 32.48
C GLU A 269 -31.65 -11.20 31.34
N TRP A 270 -30.37 -10.90 31.56
CA TRP A 270 -29.45 -10.43 30.52
C TRP A 270 -28.58 -11.60 30.07
N THR A 271 -28.44 -11.78 28.76
CA THR A 271 -27.66 -12.87 28.18
C THR A 271 -26.41 -12.33 27.49
N LEU A 272 -25.25 -12.80 27.92
CA LEU A 272 -23.96 -12.60 27.27
C LEU A 272 -23.61 -13.83 26.46
N SER A 273 -23.34 -13.65 25.17
CA SER A 273 -22.73 -14.67 24.31
C SER A 273 -21.29 -14.25 23.97
N ILE A 274 -20.39 -15.22 24.03
CA ILE A 274 -18.98 -15.06 23.64
C ILE A 274 -18.66 -16.20 22.70
N ALA A 275 -18.38 -15.90 21.44
CA ALA A 275 -18.00 -16.88 20.43
C ALA A 275 -16.51 -16.75 20.09
N ASP A 276 -15.87 -17.89 19.91
CA ASP A 276 -14.59 -17.97 19.23
C ASP A 276 -14.88 -18.32 17.76
N ALA A 277 -15.01 -17.29 16.93
CA ALA A 277 -15.66 -17.40 15.63
C ALA A 277 -14.80 -18.13 14.57
N ASN A 278 -13.50 -18.31 14.81
CA ASN A 278 -12.56 -18.83 13.83
C ASN A 278 -11.89 -20.14 14.30
N SER A 279 -11.98 -21.21 13.50
CA SER A 279 -11.34 -22.49 13.82
C SER A 279 -9.88 -22.55 13.35
N ASN A 280 -9.03 -21.76 13.97
CA ASN A 280 -7.62 -21.59 13.58
C ASN A 280 -6.62 -22.31 14.51
N GLY A 281 -7.09 -23.06 15.51
CA GLY A 281 -6.24 -23.75 16.48
C GLY A 281 -5.82 -22.90 17.69
N ILE A 282 -6.31 -21.66 17.82
CA ILE A 282 -6.02 -20.75 18.94
C ILE A 282 -7.10 -20.91 20.00
N GLU A 283 -6.69 -21.08 21.26
CA GLU A 283 -7.60 -21.31 22.38
C GLU A 283 -8.07 -19.99 23.01
N ALA A 284 -9.38 -19.84 23.21
CA ALA A 284 -9.97 -18.77 24.03
C ALA A 284 -10.51 -19.29 25.38
N VAL A 285 -10.14 -18.63 26.47
CA VAL A 285 -10.51 -18.99 27.86
C VAL A 285 -11.24 -17.85 28.54
N TYR A 286 -12.55 -18.03 28.74
CA TYR A 286 -13.38 -17.13 29.51
C TYR A 286 -13.10 -17.23 31.02
N ASN A 287 -13.02 -16.09 31.71
CA ASN A 287 -12.83 -16.07 33.17
C ASN A 287 -14.02 -15.51 33.95
N ASP A 288 -14.31 -14.24 33.72
CA ASP A 288 -15.33 -13.52 34.46
C ASP A 288 -15.90 -12.37 33.62
N ALA A 289 -17.15 -12.02 33.92
CA ALA A 289 -17.80 -10.84 33.39
C ALA A 289 -18.66 -10.18 34.46
N THR A 290 -18.62 -8.86 34.55
CA THR A 290 -19.50 -8.05 35.43
C THR A 290 -20.32 -7.10 34.58
N LEU A 291 -21.64 -7.18 34.73
CA LEU A 291 -22.61 -6.27 34.15
C LEU A 291 -22.89 -5.13 35.14
N THR A 292 -22.80 -3.88 34.69
CA THR A 292 -23.16 -2.69 35.47
C THR A 292 -24.22 -1.89 34.72
N VAL A 293 -25.41 -1.78 35.29
CA VAL A 293 -26.53 -1.02 34.71
C VAL A 293 -26.66 0.31 35.41
N HIS A 294 -26.67 1.37 34.62
CA HIS A 294 -26.81 2.72 35.09
C HIS A 294 -28.11 3.38 34.62
N GLY A 295 -28.70 4.20 35.50
CA GLY A 295 -29.89 4.95 35.17
C GLY A 295 -30.59 5.51 36.40
N VAL A 296 -31.92 5.56 36.34
CA VAL A 296 -32.78 6.02 37.45
C VAL A 296 -33.80 4.94 37.75
N GLN A 297 -34.12 4.69 39.02
CA GLN A 297 -35.13 3.70 39.37
C GLN A 297 -36.49 4.13 38.85
N ASP A 298 -37.12 3.27 38.05
CA ASP A 298 -38.47 3.45 37.55
C ASP A 298 -39.13 2.09 37.38
N ALA A 299 -40.05 1.77 38.31
CA ALA A 299 -40.79 0.52 38.28
C ALA A 299 -41.62 0.32 36.99
N ASN A 300 -41.90 1.39 36.25
CA ASN A 300 -42.69 1.35 35.01
C ASN A 300 -41.83 1.42 33.74
N ALA A 301 -40.50 1.40 33.85
CA ALA A 301 -39.63 1.33 32.68
C ALA A 301 -39.97 0.08 31.82
N PRO A 302 -40.14 0.22 30.50
CA PRO A 302 -40.71 -0.82 29.65
C PRO A 302 -39.77 -2.02 29.51
N ILE A 303 -40.33 -3.22 29.71
CA ILE A 303 -39.67 -4.50 29.43
C ILE A 303 -40.56 -5.26 28.46
N ILE A 304 -40.10 -5.44 27.23
CA ILE A 304 -40.88 -6.08 26.16
C ILE A 304 -40.04 -7.20 25.55
N PRO A 305 -40.06 -8.42 26.11
CA PRO A 305 -39.22 -9.51 25.62
C PRO A 305 -39.62 -9.90 24.18
N GLY A 306 -38.67 -9.85 23.24
CA GLY A 306 -38.85 -10.28 21.85
C GLY A 306 -38.03 -11.53 21.51
N PRO A 307 -38.38 -12.25 20.43
CA PRO A 307 -37.50 -13.28 19.88
C PRO A 307 -36.23 -12.66 19.28
N VAL A 308 -35.06 -13.20 19.64
CA VAL A 308 -33.74 -12.62 19.28
C VAL A 308 -32.79 -13.72 18.83
N LEU A 309 -31.99 -13.45 17.79
CA LEU A 309 -30.84 -14.26 17.39
C LEU A 309 -29.62 -13.87 18.24
N ILE A 310 -28.95 -14.85 18.84
CA ILE A 310 -27.75 -14.64 19.65
C ILE A 310 -26.47 -14.93 18.85
N GLY A 311 -26.54 -15.78 17.81
CA GLY A 311 -25.41 -16.08 16.94
C GLY A 311 -24.95 -14.90 16.06
N SER A 312 -23.80 -15.09 15.39
CA SER A 312 -23.25 -14.14 14.43
C SER A 312 -24.21 -13.94 13.25
N GLN A 313 -24.28 -12.71 12.74
CA GLN A 313 -25.04 -12.41 11.53
C GLN A 313 -24.18 -12.46 10.27
N THR A 314 -22.85 -12.50 10.43
CA THR A 314 -21.88 -12.62 9.34
C THR A 314 -21.06 -13.90 9.54
N ILE A 315 -21.06 -14.75 8.53
CA ILE A 315 -20.38 -16.05 8.56
C ILE A 315 -19.32 -16.03 7.45
N LEU A 316 -18.10 -16.35 7.81
CA LEU A 316 -16.97 -16.42 6.88
C LEU A 316 -16.75 -17.88 6.51
N ALA A 317 -16.57 -18.15 5.22
CA ALA A 317 -16.45 -19.49 4.68
C ALA A 317 -15.42 -19.51 3.54
N ASP A 318 -14.82 -20.67 3.30
CA ASP A 318 -13.94 -20.90 2.16
C ASP A 318 -14.62 -21.79 1.11
N LEU A 319 -14.37 -21.48 -0.15
CA LEU A 319 -14.87 -22.24 -1.28
C LEU A 319 -14.39 -23.70 -1.16
N GLY A 320 -15.32 -24.64 -1.13
CA GLY A 320 -15.00 -26.06 -0.98
C GLY A 320 -14.78 -26.54 0.46
N VAL A 321 -14.89 -25.67 1.47
CA VAL A 321 -14.80 -26.03 2.90
C VAL A 321 -16.21 -26.14 3.51
N PRO A 322 -16.52 -27.18 4.33
CA PRO A 322 -17.81 -27.28 4.99
C PRO A 322 -18.11 -26.11 5.92
N VAL A 323 -19.30 -25.54 5.80
CA VAL A 323 -19.90 -24.58 6.72
C VAL A 323 -20.85 -25.32 7.65
N ASP A 324 -20.80 -25.00 8.94
CA ASP A 324 -21.76 -25.41 9.98
C ASP A 324 -22.07 -24.21 10.88
N TYR A 325 -23.27 -23.65 10.73
CA TYR A 325 -23.72 -22.48 11.46
C TYR A 325 -24.94 -22.80 12.32
N SER A 326 -24.80 -22.67 13.64
CA SER A 326 -25.88 -22.90 14.60
C SER A 326 -26.75 -21.66 14.80
N ILE A 327 -28.08 -21.82 14.70
CA ILE A 327 -29.05 -20.76 14.92
C ILE A 327 -29.45 -20.76 16.40
N GLU A 328 -28.75 -19.95 17.19
CA GLU A 328 -29.05 -19.78 18.62
C GLU A 328 -30.02 -18.61 18.85
N THR A 329 -31.06 -18.82 19.66
CA THR A 329 -32.13 -17.83 19.88
C THR A 329 -32.58 -17.69 21.33
N ILE A 330 -33.10 -16.52 21.70
CA ILE A 330 -33.82 -16.24 22.96
C ILE A 330 -35.27 -15.94 22.63
N ASN A 331 -36.21 -16.48 23.40
CA ASN A 331 -37.66 -16.22 23.29
C ASN A 331 -38.28 -16.54 21.91
N ALA A 332 -37.56 -17.20 21.01
CA ALA A 332 -38.11 -17.74 19.78
C ALA A 332 -38.74 -19.11 20.05
N THR A 333 -39.97 -19.27 19.61
CA THR A 333 -40.71 -20.54 19.64
C THR A 333 -40.68 -21.27 18.30
N ASP A 334 -40.33 -20.56 17.22
CA ASP A 334 -40.23 -21.10 15.86
C ASP A 334 -39.21 -20.29 15.04
N VAL A 335 -38.52 -20.96 14.11
CA VAL A 335 -37.45 -20.39 13.28
C VAL A 335 -37.69 -20.81 11.83
N SER A 336 -37.82 -19.80 10.95
CA SER A 336 -37.95 -20.01 9.50
C SER A 336 -36.77 -19.37 8.78
N VAL A 337 -36.10 -20.15 7.91
CA VAL A 337 -34.97 -19.69 7.10
C VAL A 337 -35.43 -19.43 5.67
N GLY A 338 -35.02 -18.30 5.10
CA GLY A 338 -35.28 -17.90 3.73
C GLY A 338 -34.51 -18.75 2.70
N ALA A 339 -34.49 -18.29 1.45
CA ALA A 339 -33.77 -18.99 0.39
C ALA A 339 -32.26 -18.98 0.66
N LEU A 340 -31.67 -20.17 0.84
CA LEU A 340 -30.24 -20.34 1.05
C LEU A 340 -29.48 -20.38 -0.29
N PRO A 341 -28.17 -20.03 -0.27
CA PRO A 341 -27.26 -20.27 -1.38
C PRO A 341 -27.23 -21.73 -1.80
N SER A 342 -26.91 -21.98 -3.07
CA SER A 342 -26.71 -23.32 -3.60
C SER A 342 -25.74 -24.12 -2.73
N ALA A 343 -26.09 -25.38 -2.41
CA ALA A 343 -25.34 -26.32 -1.56
C ALA A 343 -25.40 -26.10 -0.03
N LEU A 344 -26.04 -25.03 0.46
CA LEU A 344 -26.36 -24.87 1.89
C LEU A 344 -27.78 -25.35 2.20
N ILE A 345 -27.95 -26.02 3.35
CA ILE A 345 -29.21 -26.65 3.77
C ILE A 345 -29.48 -26.29 5.23
N TYR A 346 -30.70 -25.80 5.50
CA TYR A 346 -31.19 -25.64 6.86
C TYR A 346 -31.70 -26.98 7.41
N ASN A 347 -31.13 -27.42 8.52
CA ASN A 347 -31.56 -28.57 9.29
C ASN A 347 -32.41 -28.11 10.48
N GLU A 348 -33.72 -28.21 10.34
CA GLU A 348 -34.70 -27.80 11.36
C GLU A 348 -34.54 -28.55 12.69
N ALA A 349 -34.10 -29.81 12.67
CA ALA A 349 -33.97 -30.62 13.88
C ALA A 349 -32.80 -30.19 14.77
N GLU A 350 -31.70 -29.76 14.14
CA GLU A 350 -30.48 -29.29 14.82
C GLU A 350 -30.45 -27.76 14.92
N SER A 351 -31.42 -27.07 14.33
CA SER A 351 -31.42 -25.60 14.19
C SER A 351 -30.12 -25.06 13.61
N SER A 352 -29.56 -25.73 12.58
CA SER A 352 -28.29 -25.35 11.97
C SER A 352 -28.36 -25.27 10.45
N ILE A 353 -27.48 -24.44 9.85
CA ILE A 353 -27.28 -24.33 8.41
C ILE A 353 -25.94 -25.00 8.08
N THR A 354 -25.98 -26.03 7.25
CA THR A 354 -24.79 -26.82 6.89
C THR A 354 -24.63 -26.94 5.38
N GLY A 355 -23.41 -27.15 4.90
CA GLY A 355 -23.15 -27.46 3.49
C GLY A 355 -21.74 -27.10 3.05
N VAL A 356 -21.42 -27.34 1.78
CA VAL A 356 -20.11 -26.98 1.21
C VAL A 356 -20.33 -25.97 0.08
N PRO A 357 -19.98 -24.69 0.27
CA PRO A 357 -20.13 -23.67 -0.76
C PRO A 357 -19.43 -24.07 -2.06
N GLN A 358 -20.12 -23.88 -3.19
CA GLN A 358 -19.63 -24.23 -4.53
C GLN A 358 -19.29 -22.99 -5.37
N GLU A 359 -19.63 -21.79 -4.89
CA GLU A 359 -19.38 -20.52 -5.56
C GLU A 359 -18.84 -19.53 -4.52
N ALA A 360 -17.78 -18.81 -4.88
CA ALA A 360 -17.27 -17.70 -4.07
C ALA A 360 -18.15 -16.46 -4.25
N GLY A 361 -18.26 -15.62 -3.23
CA GLY A 361 -19.10 -14.42 -3.23
C GLY A 361 -19.79 -14.15 -1.90
N ILE A 362 -20.60 -13.10 -1.87
CA ILE A 362 -21.38 -12.67 -0.70
C ILE A 362 -22.84 -13.09 -0.92
N PHE A 363 -23.41 -13.80 0.05
CA PHE A 363 -24.78 -14.27 -0.02
C PHE A 363 -25.56 -13.87 1.23
N SER A 364 -26.70 -13.21 1.03
CA SER A 364 -27.56 -12.76 2.14
C SER A 364 -28.94 -13.43 2.09
N PHE A 365 -29.44 -13.87 3.24
CA PHE A 365 -30.75 -14.50 3.37
C PHE A 365 -31.42 -14.15 4.71
N PRO A 366 -32.76 -14.03 4.75
CA PRO A 366 -33.46 -13.70 5.98
C PRO A 366 -33.72 -14.95 6.85
N ILE A 367 -33.64 -14.79 8.17
CA ILE A 367 -34.17 -15.70 9.19
C ILE A 367 -35.32 -14.98 9.91
N THR A 368 -36.48 -15.61 9.96
CA THR A 368 -37.65 -15.13 10.71
C THR A 368 -37.78 -15.91 12.01
N LEU A 369 -37.68 -15.20 13.13
CA LEU A 369 -37.89 -15.72 14.48
C LEU A 369 -39.31 -15.36 14.93
N THR A 370 -40.09 -16.36 15.34
CA THR A 370 -41.43 -16.15 15.90
C THR A 370 -41.42 -16.45 17.38
N GLY A 371 -41.83 -15.48 18.19
CA GLY A 371 -41.92 -15.61 19.65
C GLY A 371 -43.30 -15.22 20.19
N PRO A 372 -43.50 -15.29 21.51
CA PRO A 372 -44.80 -15.00 22.15
C PRO A 372 -45.31 -13.57 21.95
N THR A 373 -44.42 -12.64 21.67
CA THR A 373 -44.68 -11.19 21.56
C THR A 373 -44.68 -10.66 20.13
N GLY A 374 -44.34 -11.50 19.14
CA GLY A 374 -44.30 -11.11 17.73
C GLY A 374 -43.26 -11.86 16.91
N GLN A 375 -42.95 -11.31 15.73
CA GLN A 375 -41.90 -11.82 14.84
C GLN A 375 -40.74 -10.82 14.76
N SER A 376 -39.53 -11.35 14.63
CA SER A 376 -38.31 -10.60 14.31
C SER A 376 -37.69 -11.21 13.04
N VAL A 377 -37.26 -10.38 12.10
CA VAL A 377 -36.58 -10.81 10.88
C VAL A 377 -35.15 -10.31 10.94
N VAL A 378 -34.19 -11.22 10.78
CA VAL A 378 -32.76 -10.95 10.82
C VAL A 378 -32.15 -11.38 9.48
N THR A 379 -31.31 -10.55 8.88
CA THR A 379 -30.55 -10.93 7.68
C THR A 379 -29.25 -11.60 8.12
N ILE A 380 -28.93 -12.75 7.55
CA ILE A 380 -27.63 -13.41 7.68
C ILE A 380 -26.87 -13.21 6.38
N THR A 381 -25.56 -12.95 6.49
CA THR A 381 -24.63 -12.83 5.36
C THR A 381 -23.55 -13.90 5.48
N ILE A 382 -23.34 -14.68 4.40
CA ILE A 382 -22.24 -15.62 4.27
C ILE A 382 -21.27 -15.10 3.20
N ILE A 383 -20.00 -14.93 3.56
CA ILE A 383 -18.92 -14.53 2.64
C ILE A 383 -18.07 -15.77 2.33
N VAL A 384 -18.07 -16.20 1.07
CA VAL A 384 -17.33 -17.38 0.60
C VAL A 384 -16.07 -16.95 -0.16
N ARG A 385 -14.88 -17.25 0.37
CA ARG A 385 -13.56 -16.86 -0.16
C ARG A 385 -12.98 -17.91 -1.12
N PRO A 386 -12.19 -17.54 -2.15
CA PRO A 386 -11.48 -18.50 -3.02
C PRO A 386 -10.26 -19.17 -2.33
N ILE A 387 -9.83 -20.36 -2.78
CA ILE A 387 -8.69 -21.11 -2.18
C ILE A 387 -7.33 -20.45 -2.53
N SER A 388 -6.54 -20.09 -1.52
CA SER A 388 -5.35 -19.21 -1.58
C SER A 388 -4.14 -19.65 -2.41
N GLY A 389 -4.02 -20.95 -2.77
CA GLY A 389 -2.88 -21.46 -3.55
C GLY A 389 -2.98 -21.23 -5.07
N ALA A 390 -4.19 -21.08 -5.61
CA ALA A 390 -4.40 -20.91 -7.05
C ALA A 390 -4.04 -19.49 -7.54
N LEU A 391 -4.15 -18.48 -6.68
CA LEU A 391 -3.85 -17.10 -7.04
C LEU A 391 -2.34 -16.79 -7.04
N GLY A 392 -1.56 -17.48 -6.21
CA GLY A 392 -0.09 -17.30 -6.21
C GLY A 392 0.53 -17.87 -7.47
N GLY A 393 0.11 -19.07 -7.86
CA GLY A 393 0.54 -19.70 -9.11
C GLY A 393 0.19 -18.90 -10.37
N ALA A 394 -0.89 -18.10 -10.32
CA ALA A 394 -1.32 -17.22 -11.40
C ALA A 394 -0.59 -15.87 -11.47
N VAL A 395 0.40 -15.66 -10.62
CA VAL A 395 1.38 -14.56 -10.75
C VAL A 395 2.80 -15.09 -10.61
N GLU A 396 2.98 -16.38 -10.92
CA GLU A 396 4.26 -17.10 -10.96
C GLU A 396 4.97 -17.19 -9.59
N VAL A 397 4.20 -17.07 -8.51
CA VAL A 397 4.70 -17.16 -7.14
C VAL A 397 4.15 -18.40 -6.44
N ASP A 398 5.01 -19.38 -6.18
CA ASP A 398 4.69 -20.59 -5.41
C ASP A 398 4.68 -20.32 -3.89
N LEU A 399 3.88 -19.35 -3.45
CA LEU A 399 3.65 -19.02 -2.04
C LEU A 399 2.17 -18.81 -1.77
N PRO A 400 1.69 -19.11 -0.54
CA PRO A 400 0.34 -18.75 -0.12
C PRO A 400 0.08 -17.26 -0.29
N THR A 401 -1.04 -16.92 -0.90
CA THR A 401 -1.45 -15.51 -1.08
C THR A 401 -2.23 -15.01 0.11
N PHE A 402 -2.09 -13.72 0.38
CA PHE A 402 -2.98 -12.94 1.22
C PHE A 402 -4.06 -12.33 0.33
N THR A 403 -5.32 -12.47 0.72
CA THR A 403 -6.45 -11.74 0.13
C THR A 403 -7.19 -11.01 1.23
N GLY A 404 -7.71 -9.82 0.91
CA GLY A 404 -8.48 -8.98 1.84
C GLY A 404 -9.26 -7.92 1.08
N GLY A 405 -9.76 -6.91 1.80
CA GLY A 405 -10.66 -5.89 1.25
C GLY A 405 -12.11 -6.37 1.14
N ASP A 406 -12.99 -5.50 0.64
CA ASP A 406 -14.44 -5.77 0.51
C ASP A 406 -14.76 -6.96 -0.40
N ILE A 407 -14.01 -7.12 -1.50
CA ILE A 407 -14.17 -8.23 -2.44
C ILE A 407 -12.79 -8.81 -2.73
N PRO A 408 -12.57 -10.13 -2.60
CA PRO A 408 -11.27 -10.73 -2.81
C PRO A 408 -10.86 -10.70 -4.29
N TRP A 409 -9.54 -10.68 -4.52
CA TRP A 409 -8.97 -10.89 -5.86
C TRP A 409 -9.32 -12.30 -6.38
N SER A 410 -9.35 -12.44 -7.70
CA SER A 410 -9.72 -13.67 -8.40
C SER A 410 -8.78 -13.96 -9.56
N LEU A 411 -8.78 -15.22 -10.04
CA LEU A 411 -8.05 -15.62 -11.24
C LEU A 411 -8.55 -14.85 -12.48
N GLU A 412 -7.63 -14.39 -13.30
CA GLU A 412 -7.90 -13.77 -14.60
C GLU A 412 -7.20 -14.57 -15.71
N THR A 413 -7.89 -14.86 -16.81
CA THR A 413 -7.36 -15.70 -17.91
C THR A 413 -7.50 -15.04 -19.28
N GLY A 414 -8.13 -13.86 -19.35
CA GLY A 414 -8.31 -13.08 -20.56
C GLY A 414 -7.35 -11.90 -20.68
N ALA A 415 -7.17 -11.14 -19.60
CA ALA A 415 -6.30 -9.96 -19.56
C ALA A 415 -4.96 -10.28 -18.89
N THR A 416 -4.05 -10.93 -19.62
CA THR A 416 -2.74 -11.37 -19.12
C THR A 416 -1.60 -10.89 -20.02
N LEU A 417 -0.41 -10.72 -19.46
CA LEU A 417 0.77 -10.18 -20.14
C LEU A 417 1.47 -11.24 -21.01
N ASP A 418 1.51 -12.50 -20.54
CA ASP A 418 2.23 -13.60 -21.19
C ASP A 418 1.33 -14.68 -21.80
N LEU A 419 0.01 -14.47 -21.78
CA LEU A 419 -1.02 -15.40 -22.26
C LEU A 419 -1.22 -16.63 -21.36
N GLU A 420 -0.62 -16.65 -20.17
CA GLU A 420 -0.98 -17.58 -19.08
C GLU A 420 -2.02 -16.92 -18.17
N ASP A 421 -2.14 -17.38 -16.91
CA ASP A 421 -3.09 -16.86 -15.93
C ASP A 421 -2.51 -15.60 -15.25
N ALA A 422 -3.38 -14.67 -14.83
CA ALA A 422 -3.05 -13.49 -14.02
C ALA A 422 -4.00 -13.45 -12.80
N VAL A 423 -3.90 -12.40 -11.99
CA VAL A 423 -4.92 -12.09 -10.98
C VAL A 423 -5.56 -10.74 -11.23
N ARG A 424 -6.85 -10.64 -10.93
CA ARG A 424 -7.61 -9.39 -10.96
C ARG A 424 -8.24 -9.07 -9.62
N SER A 425 -8.47 -7.79 -9.36
CA SER A 425 -9.30 -7.34 -8.26
C SER A 425 -10.73 -7.90 -8.35
N GLY A 426 -11.44 -7.88 -7.23
CA GLY A 426 -12.80 -8.36 -7.11
C GLY A 426 -13.76 -7.76 -8.15
N ILE A 427 -14.63 -8.60 -8.74
CA ILE A 427 -15.69 -8.12 -9.64
C ILE A 427 -16.85 -7.57 -8.82
N GLY A 428 -17.42 -6.45 -9.27
CA GLY A 428 -18.62 -5.88 -8.67
C GLY A 428 -18.33 -5.03 -7.44
N LEU A 429 -17.10 -4.53 -7.30
CA LEU A 429 -16.77 -3.49 -6.33
C LEU A 429 -17.72 -2.31 -6.53
N GLY A 430 -18.38 -1.92 -5.44
CA GLY A 430 -19.13 -0.69 -5.32
C GLY A 430 -18.19 0.50 -5.05
N ASP A 431 -18.77 1.70 -5.14
CA ASP A 431 -18.04 2.95 -4.98
C ASP A 431 -17.33 3.02 -3.62
N GLY A 432 -16.03 3.30 -3.64
CA GLY A 432 -15.20 3.39 -2.44
C GLY A 432 -14.80 2.07 -1.80
N GLN A 433 -15.23 0.92 -2.36
CA GLN A 433 -14.81 -0.42 -1.94
C GLN A 433 -13.43 -0.79 -2.47
N ASP A 434 -12.73 -1.66 -1.77
CA ASP A 434 -11.41 -2.14 -2.15
C ASP A 434 -11.29 -3.67 -2.25
N SER A 435 -10.19 -4.10 -2.85
CA SER A 435 -9.82 -5.49 -3.07
C SER A 435 -8.32 -5.57 -2.86
N VAL A 436 -7.87 -6.43 -1.94
CA VAL A 436 -6.47 -6.54 -1.54
C VAL A 436 -5.91 -7.91 -1.91
N PHE A 437 -4.72 -7.91 -2.52
CA PHE A 437 -3.92 -9.09 -2.83
C PHE A 437 -2.51 -8.91 -2.29
N GLY A 438 -1.83 -9.96 -1.88
CA GLY A 438 -0.46 -9.84 -1.41
C GLY A 438 0.17 -11.14 -0.96
N PHE A 439 1.30 -10.99 -0.27
CA PHE A 439 2.07 -12.09 0.29
C PHE A 439 2.54 -11.72 1.70
N ASN A 440 2.82 -12.73 2.51
CA ASN A 440 3.35 -12.53 3.86
C ASN A 440 4.76 -13.10 3.99
N GLY A 441 5.62 -12.40 4.73
CA GLY A 441 6.90 -12.93 5.17
C GLY A 441 7.98 -13.01 4.10
N LEU A 442 7.93 -12.18 3.06
CA LEU A 442 8.94 -12.18 1.99
C LEU A 442 10.28 -11.60 2.47
N PRO A 443 11.42 -12.18 2.04
CA PRO A 443 12.73 -11.74 2.49
C PRO A 443 13.11 -10.35 1.94
N GLU A 444 14.22 -9.80 2.44
CA GLU A 444 14.86 -8.61 1.89
C GLU A 444 15.26 -8.84 0.42
N GLY A 445 15.06 -7.84 -0.44
CA GLY A 445 15.31 -7.99 -1.88
C GLY A 445 14.72 -6.85 -2.71
N VAL A 446 14.37 -7.16 -3.96
CA VAL A 446 13.61 -6.30 -4.88
C VAL A 446 12.42 -7.11 -5.40
N ILE A 447 11.23 -6.52 -5.31
CA ILE A 447 10.03 -7.06 -5.94
C ILE A 447 9.81 -6.37 -7.26
N ILE A 448 9.61 -7.17 -8.32
CA ILE A 448 9.29 -6.71 -9.66
C ILE A 448 7.93 -7.27 -10.02
N PHE A 449 7.04 -6.45 -10.57
CA PHE A 449 5.71 -6.91 -10.98
C PHE A 449 5.18 -6.07 -12.14
N ASN A 450 4.22 -6.65 -12.87
CA ASN A 450 3.49 -5.95 -13.91
C ASN A 450 2.06 -5.70 -13.45
N TRP A 451 1.53 -4.52 -13.73
CA TRP A 451 0.15 -4.18 -13.40
C TRP A 451 -0.59 -3.57 -14.59
N ALA A 452 -1.91 -3.66 -14.52
CA ALA A 452 -2.83 -2.94 -15.39
C ALA A 452 -4.02 -2.44 -14.56
N VAL A 453 -4.68 -1.39 -15.03
CA VAL A 453 -5.93 -0.90 -14.46
C VAL A 453 -6.87 -0.62 -15.63
N SER A 454 -8.06 -1.23 -15.61
CA SER A 454 -9.16 -0.92 -16.51
C SER A 454 -10.14 -0.01 -15.80
N SER A 455 -10.05 1.28 -16.11
CA SER A 455 -10.98 2.33 -15.69
C SER A 455 -11.27 3.25 -16.89
N GLN A 456 -12.30 4.09 -16.84
CA GLN A 456 -12.59 4.99 -17.98
C GLN A 456 -11.60 6.16 -18.05
N SER A 457 -10.87 6.31 -19.16
CA SER A 457 -10.14 7.56 -19.45
C SER A 457 -11.11 8.73 -19.72
N TYR A 458 -11.09 9.79 -18.91
CA TYR A 458 -11.65 11.10 -19.28
C TYR A 458 -10.65 11.88 -20.14
N SER A 459 -11.14 12.60 -21.15
CA SER A 459 -10.31 13.37 -22.10
C SER A 459 -9.58 14.55 -21.45
N ASP A 460 -8.26 14.62 -21.67
CA ASP A 460 -7.25 15.72 -21.75
C ASP A 460 -7.48 17.07 -21.03
N SER A 461 -8.45 17.20 -20.13
CA SER A 461 -8.80 18.49 -19.53
C SER A 461 -9.06 18.43 -18.04
N ASN A 462 -9.10 17.25 -17.42
CA ASN A 462 -9.46 17.06 -16.00
C ASN A 462 -10.66 17.95 -15.60
N ILE A 463 -11.59 18.23 -16.51
CA ILE A 463 -12.72 19.11 -16.29
C ILE A 463 -13.96 18.37 -16.73
N ASP A 464 -14.87 18.14 -15.79
CA ASP A 464 -16.21 17.68 -16.08
C ASP A 464 -16.90 18.70 -17.01
N ILE A 465 -17.37 18.23 -18.17
CA ILE A 465 -17.93 19.06 -19.25
C ILE A 465 -19.26 19.72 -18.82
N ASP A 466 -19.99 19.12 -17.88
CA ASP A 466 -21.25 19.64 -17.37
C ASP A 466 -21.05 20.63 -16.21
N THR A 467 -19.94 20.54 -15.46
CA THR A 467 -19.72 21.35 -14.25
C THR A 467 -18.55 22.34 -14.33
N GLY A 468 -17.61 22.16 -15.25
CA GLY A 468 -16.45 23.05 -15.44
C GLY A 468 -15.42 22.99 -14.30
N LEU A 469 -15.48 21.99 -13.43
CA LEU A 469 -14.61 21.83 -12.25
C LEU A 469 -13.47 20.82 -12.48
N PRO A 470 -12.29 21.02 -11.85
CA PRO A 470 -11.21 20.05 -11.85
C PRO A 470 -11.65 18.72 -11.21
N VAL A 471 -11.40 17.58 -11.86
CA VAL A 471 -11.64 16.23 -11.33
C VAL A 471 -10.36 15.40 -11.36
N SER A 472 -10.09 14.69 -10.25
CA SER A 472 -9.30 13.45 -10.16
C SER A 472 -9.46 12.89 -8.72
N PRO A 473 -9.66 11.56 -8.50
CA PRO A 473 -9.09 10.52 -9.35
C PRO A 473 -9.96 9.29 -9.65
N SER A 474 -9.64 8.73 -10.82
CA SER A 474 -9.99 7.41 -11.31
C SER A 474 -9.75 6.28 -10.30
N ASP A 475 -10.30 5.10 -10.58
CA ASP A 475 -9.93 3.83 -9.93
C ASP A 475 -8.42 3.69 -9.77
N ARG A 476 -7.99 3.21 -8.60
CA ARG A 476 -6.57 3.20 -8.22
C ARG A 476 -6.12 1.85 -7.75
N LEU A 477 -4.89 1.52 -8.13
CA LEU A 477 -4.13 0.41 -7.57
C LEU A 477 -3.01 1.02 -6.70
N TRP A 478 -2.85 0.56 -5.47
CA TRP A 478 -1.73 0.95 -4.60
C TRP A 478 -0.84 -0.24 -4.35
N PHE A 479 0.45 0.03 -4.20
CA PHE A 479 1.43 -0.93 -3.70
C PHE A 479 2.05 -0.46 -2.38
N ASN A 480 1.99 -1.29 -1.34
CA ASN A 480 2.61 -1.05 -0.03
C ASN A 480 3.15 -2.35 0.60
N PHE A 481 3.72 -2.27 1.80
CA PHE A 481 4.29 -3.40 2.55
C PHE A 481 3.45 -3.81 3.79
N GLY A 482 2.13 -3.60 3.75
CA GLY A 482 1.18 -3.83 4.84
C GLY A 482 0.74 -2.54 5.56
N GLY A 483 -0.40 -2.57 6.28
CA GLY A 483 -1.00 -1.42 7.00
C GLY A 483 -2.10 -0.66 6.22
N SER A 484 -2.80 0.27 6.89
CA SER A 484 -3.90 1.05 6.32
C SER A 484 -3.46 2.15 5.34
N ILE A 485 -4.31 2.43 4.33
CA ILE A 485 -4.17 3.57 3.42
C ILE A 485 -4.57 4.87 4.16
N PRO A 486 -3.84 5.99 4.04
CA PRO A 486 -2.63 6.20 3.25
C PRO A 486 -1.40 6.31 4.17
N GLN A 487 -0.74 5.19 4.49
CA GLN A 487 0.65 5.29 4.97
C GLN A 487 1.60 5.42 3.77
N SER A 488 2.59 6.30 3.95
CA SER A 488 3.67 6.68 3.02
C SER A 488 3.95 5.72 1.86
N TRP A 489 3.51 6.11 0.67
CA TRP A 489 3.73 5.53 -0.66
C TRP A 489 4.99 4.65 -0.82
N SER A 490 4.95 3.50 -1.49
CA SER A 490 6.14 2.83 -2.04
C SER A 490 6.11 2.78 -3.58
N ALA A 491 4.92 2.68 -4.19
CA ALA A 491 4.68 3.07 -5.58
C ALA A 491 3.22 3.57 -5.72
N PHE A 492 2.98 4.61 -6.53
CA PHE A 492 1.63 5.09 -6.89
C PHE A 492 1.37 4.61 -8.30
N ILE A 493 0.22 4.01 -8.50
CA ILE A 493 -0.20 3.45 -9.75
C ILE A 493 -1.55 4.10 -10.06
N ASP A 494 -1.58 5.03 -11.02
CA ASP A 494 -2.78 5.77 -11.44
C ASP A 494 -2.91 5.75 -12.96
N GLY A 495 -4.15 5.85 -13.44
CA GLY A 495 -4.57 5.92 -14.83
C GLY A 495 -4.94 4.57 -15.46
N GLU A 496 -5.83 4.62 -16.46
CA GLU A 496 -6.14 3.47 -17.32
C GLU A 496 -4.87 3.00 -18.02
N ARG A 497 -4.45 1.77 -17.74
CA ARG A 497 -3.30 1.14 -18.41
C ARG A 497 -3.61 -0.30 -18.72
N GLN A 498 -3.35 -0.67 -19.97
CA GLN A 498 -3.23 -2.06 -20.38
C GLN A 498 -1.79 -2.54 -20.12
N PHE A 499 -1.62 -3.84 -19.87
CA PHE A 499 -0.32 -4.48 -19.65
C PHE A 499 0.73 -4.16 -20.73
N GLY A 500 0.31 -3.80 -21.95
CA GLY A 500 1.18 -3.56 -23.09
C GLY A 500 1.35 -4.84 -23.90
N SER A 501 2.58 -5.18 -24.28
CA SER A 501 2.91 -6.51 -24.82
C SER A 501 3.99 -7.15 -23.95
N SER A 502 4.11 -8.48 -23.98
CA SER A 502 5.20 -9.19 -23.30
C SER A 502 6.59 -8.68 -23.66
N PHE A 503 6.77 -8.16 -24.88
CA PHE A 503 8.01 -7.55 -25.34
C PHE A 503 8.24 -6.11 -24.84
N PHE A 504 7.16 -5.38 -24.55
CA PHE A 504 7.24 -4.00 -24.07
C PHE A 504 6.14 -3.72 -23.03
N PRO A 505 6.28 -4.26 -21.81
CA PRO A 505 5.28 -4.12 -20.77
C PRO A 505 5.18 -2.66 -20.30
N ARG A 506 3.96 -2.13 -20.25
CA ARG A 506 3.70 -0.72 -19.88
C ARG A 506 3.57 -0.49 -18.38
N GLY A 507 3.41 -1.56 -17.60
CA GLY A 507 3.14 -1.51 -16.15
C GLY A 507 4.23 -2.12 -15.27
N THR A 508 5.47 -2.27 -15.74
CA THR A 508 6.53 -2.90 -14.92
C THR A 508 7.02 -1.95 -13.84
N VAL A 509 7.03 -2.40 -12.58
CA VAL A 509 7.51 -1.64 -11.42
C VAL A 509 8.52 -2.48 -10.66
N ALA A 510 9.63 -1.88 -10.25
CA ALA A 510 10.61 -2.47 -9.33
C ALA A 510 10.63 -1.66 -8.02
N VAL A 511 10.44 -2.33 -6.88
CA VAL A 511 10.38 -1.71 -5.54
C VAL A 511 11.37 -2.43 -4.60
N PRO A 512 12.21 -1.70 -3.83
CA PRO A 512 13.07 -2.32 -2.84
C PRO A 512 12.27 -2.85 -1.66
N MET A 513 12.60 -4.04 -1.19
CA MET A 513 12.05 -4.68 0.01
C MET A 513 13.10 -4.63 1.13
N PRO A 514 13.04 -3.62 2.03
CA PRO A 514 14.15 -3.30 2.93
C PRO A 514 14.18 -4.10 4.23
N ALA A 515 13.11 -4.82 4.59
CA ALA A 515 13.04 -5.57 5.82
C ALA A 515 13.43 -7.03 5.63
N SER A 516 13.84 -7.72 6.70
CA SER A 516 14.06 -9.17 6.67
C SER A 516 12.77 -9.98 6.48
N SER A 517 11.62 -9.33 6.61
CA SER A 517 10.27 -9.88 6.43
C SER A 517 9.35 -8.76 5.95
N ASN A 518 8.80 -8.89 4.75
CA ASN A 518 7.98 -7.88 4.06
C ASN A 518 6.61 -8.48 3.71
N ASN A 519 5.57 -7.65 3.82
CA ASN A 519 4.20 -8.05 3.55
C ASN A 519 3.62 -7.22 2.39
N PRO A 520 4.09 -7.40 1.14
CA PRO A 520 3.61 -6.60 0.02
C PRO A 520 2.11 -6.75 -0.20
N ARG A 521 1.45 -5.65 -0.55
CA ARG A 521 0.02 -5.57 -0.86
C ARG A 521 -0.20 -4.77 -2.13
N TRP A 522 -1.03 -5.31 -3.01
CA TRP A 522 -1.71 -4.61 -4.10
C TRP A 522 -3.15 -4.37 -3.68
N ILE A 523 -3.52 -3.12 -3.56
CA ILE A 523 -4.85 -2.71 -3.12
C ILE A 523 -5.49 -2.02 -4.31
N TYR A 524 -6.56 -2.58 -4.86
CA TYR A 524 -7.37 -1.90 -5.86
C TYR A 524 -8.57 -1.28 -5.16
N ARG A 525 -8.88 -0.01 -5.41
CA ARG A 525 -10.08 0.65 -4.89
C ARG A 525 -10.81 1.33 -6.02
N LYS A 526 -12.12 1.08 -6.06
CA LYS A 526 -13.02 1.76 -6.96
C LYS A 526 -13.29 3.17 -6.44
N ASP A 527 -13.27 4.15 -7.34
CA ASP A 527 -13.60 5.54 -7.00
C ASP A 527 -15.12 5.74 -6.80
N ASN A 528 -15.59 6.99 -6.71
CA ASN A 528 -16.99 7.34 -6.47
C ASN A 528 -17.75 7.77 -7.74
N ASP A 529 -17.16 7.61 -8.93
CA ASP A 529 -17.73 8.10 -10.19
C ASP A 529 -18.23 6.95 -11.08
N PHE A 530 -19.20 7.27 -11.94
CA PHE A 530 -19.74 6.31 -12.90
C PHE A 530 -18.71 6.04 -14.01
N SER A 531 -17.97 4.94 -13.90
CA SER A 531 -16.97 4.51 -14.88
C SER A 531 -17.54 3.49 -15.87
N GLY A 532 -17.31 3.72 -17.17
CA GLY A 532 -17.42 2.67 -18.19
C GLY A 532 -16.09 1.93 -18.33
N GLY A 533 -16.05 0.62 -18.10
CA GLY A 533 -14.81 -0.17 -18.08
C GLY A 533 -15.06 -1.51 -17.39
N GLN A 534 -14.00 -2.25 -17.05
CA GLN A 534 -14.15 -3.42 -16.16
C GLN A 534 -14.01 -3.07 -14.67
N ASP A 535 -13.61 -1.84 -14.34
CA ASP A 535 -13.31 -1.36 -12.99
C ASP A 535 -12.46 -2.37 -12.23
N ALA A 536 -11.33 -2.73 -12.83
CA ALA A 536 -10.46 -3.78 -12.31
C ALA A 536 -8.98 -3.39 -12.35
N GLY A 537 -8.28 -3.71 -11.27
CA GLY A 537 -6.84 -3.80 -11.22
C GLY A 537 -6.39 -5.21 -11.56
N TYR A 538 -5.28 -5.34 -12.25
CA TYR A 538 -4.68 -6.61 -12.64
C TYR A 538 -3.22 -6.64 -12.22
N LEU A 539 -2.73 -7.82 -11.88
CA LEU A 539 -1.34 -8.09 -11.50
C LEU A 539 -0.89 -9.37 -12.18
N ASP A 540 0.36 -9.35 -12.67
CA ASP A 540 0.94 -10.44 -13.45
C ASP A 540 2.48 -10.44 -13.31
N GLN A 541 3.12 -11.59 -13.50
CA GLN A 541 4.56 -11.80 -13.49
C GLN A 541 5.28 -11.18 -12.29
N VAL A 542 4.89 -11.61 -11.09
CA VAL A 542 5.53 -11.15 -9.84
C VAL A 542 6.84 -11.92 -9.64
N GLN A 543 7.94 -11.18 -9.48
CA GLN A 543 9.28 -11.74 -9.31
C GLN A 543 9.93 -11.18 -8.05
N PHE A 544 10.69 -12.04 -7.38
CA PHE A 544 11.53 -11.66 -6.23
C PHE A 544 13.00 -11.89 -6.60
N VAL A 545 13.77 -10.80 -6.59
CA VAL A 545 15.19 -10.81 -6.94
C VAL A 545 15.99 -10.36 -5.71
N ASP A 546 17.14 -10.98 -5.46
CA ASP A 546 18.01 -10.50 -4.40
C ASP A 546 18.61 -9.13 -4.78
N THR A 547 18.79 -8.25 -3.79
CA THR A 547 19.25 -6.87 -4.02
C THR A 547 20.59 -6.82 -4.74
N LYS A 548 21.50 -7.75 -4.46
CA LYS A 548 22.83 -7.73 -5.07
C LYS A 548 22.74 -8.08 -6.56
N SER A 549 22.06 -9.17 -6.91
CA SER A 549 21.86 -9.57 -8.31
C SER A 549 21.12 -8.47 -9.08
N PHE A 550 20.08 -7.88 -8.51
CA PHE A 550 19.37 -6.78 -9.15
C PHE A 550 20.29 -5.59 -9.46
N MET A 551 21.14 -5.18 -8.51
CA MET A 551 22.10 -4.09 -8.72
C MET A 551 23.17 -4.46 -9.77
N ASP A 552 23.61 -5.71 -9.81
CA ASP A 552 24.55 -6.20 -10.83
C ASP A 552 23.89 -6.19 -12.23
N ASP A 553 22.61 -6.56 -12.33
CA ASP A 553 21.84 -6.50 -13.58
C ASP A 553 21.60 -5.06 -14.06
N VAL A 554 21.25 -4.13 -13.16
CA VAL A 554 21.14 -2.71 -13.52
C VAL A 554 22.49 -2.16 -14.01
N ARG A 555 23.59 -2.50 -13.31
CA ARG A 555 24.95 -2.09 -13.72
C ARG A 555 25.26 -2.55 -15.14
N ARG A 556 24.98 -3.83 -15.42
CA ARG A 556 25.19 -4.45 -16.73
C ARG A 556 24.32 -3.82 -17.81
N ALA A 557 23.02 -3.63 -17.53
CA ALA A 557 22.10 -3.04 -18.48
C ALA A 557 22.48 -1.60 -18.85
N GLY A 558 22.88 -0.77 -17.88
CA GLY A 558 23.26 0.62 -18.16
C GLY A 558 24.72 0.82 -18.56
N ASN A 559 25.53 -0.24 -18.65
CA ASN A 559 26.99 -0.18 -18.79
C ASN A 559 27.65 0.80 -17.81
N LEU A 560 27.24 0.78 -16.54
CA LEU A 560 27.77 1.69 -15.53
C LEU A 560 29.17 1.26 -15.09
N ASN A 561 30.12 2.20 -15.15
CA ASN A 561 31.50 1.99 -14.70
C ASN A 561 31.80 2.60 -13.31
N PHE A 562 30.76 2.94 -12.56
CA PHE A 562 30.86 3.52 -11.21
C PHE A 562 29.78 2.94 -10.27
N ASP A 563 29.95 3.16 -8.98
CA ASP A 563 28.96 2.79 -7.96
C ASP A 563 27.78 3.77 -7.94
N PHE A 564 26.57 3.23 -7.79
CA PHE A 564 25.33 3.97 -7.80
C PHE A 564 24.39 3.51 -6.68
N GLU A 565 23.40 4.35 -6.38
CA GLU A 565 22.34 4.08 -5.42
C GLU A 565 20.98 4.54 -5.96
N PHE A 566 19.92 3.95 -5.44
CA PHE A 566 18.54 4.39 -5.71
C PHE A 566 18.02 5.19 -4.52
N ARG A 567 17.37 6.33 -4.80
CA ARG A 567 16.76 7.19 -3.77
C ARG A 567 15.25 7.33 -3.89
N SER A 568 14.70 6.97 -5.04
CA SER A 568 13.26 6.90 -5.27
C SER A 568 12.70 5.60 -4.70
N LYS A 569 11.39 5.60 -4.49
CA LYS A 569 10.66 4.44 -3.96
C LYS A 569 10.49 3.33 -5.00
N THR A 570 10.54 3.69 -6.28
CA THR A 570 10.66 2.77 -7.41
C THR A 570 12.03 2.90 -8.06
N MET A 571 12.51 1.87 -8.75
CA MET A 571 13.90 1.75 -9.22
C MET A 571 14.01 1.86 -10.74
N TRP A 572 15.21 2.16 -11.25
CA TRP A 572 15.53 1.81 -12.64
C TRP A 572 15.75 0.29 -12.71
N LEU A 573 15.33 -0.34 -13.80
CA LEU A 573 15.36 -1.78 -13.96
C LEU A 573 16.03 -2.16 -15.28
N PRO A 574 16.70 -3.33 -15.34
CA PRO A 574 17.23 -3.87 -16.58
C PRO A 574 16.08 -4.16 -17.56
N PHE A 575 16.29 -3.90 -18.84
CA PHE A 575 15.29 -4.10 -19.87
C PHE A 575 15.94 -4.55 -21.18
N GLU A 576 15.54 -5.72 -21.67
CA GLU A 576 15.99 -6.21 -22.98
C GLU A 576 15.44 -5.30 -24.09
N PHE A 577 16.35 -4.73 -24.89
CA PHE A 577 15.97 -3.85 -25.99
C PHE A 577 16.87 -4.07 -27.21
N PRO A 578 16.32 -4.24 -28.43
CA PRO A 578 17.13 -4.55 -29.62
C PRO A 578 18.19 -3.51 -29.96
N LEU A 579 17.97 -2.25 -29.55
CA LEU A 579 18.90 -1.14 -29.78
C LEU A 579 19.83 -0.88 -28.58
N GLY A 580 19.77 -1.68 -27.52
CA GLY A 580 20.75 -1.65 -26.44
C GLY A 580 22.15 -1.95 -26.97
N SER A 581 23.14 -1.36 -26.32
CA SER A 581 24.54 -1.65 -26.53
C SER A 581 24.89 -3.10 -26.13
N GLU A 582 26.03 -3.61 -26.59
CA GLU A 582 26.55 -4.88 -26.06
C GLU A 582 27.15 -4.62 -24.67
N PRO A 583 27.06 -5.57 -23.73
CA PRO A 583 27.70 -5.44 -22.42
C PRO A 583 29.21 -5.16 -22.58
N THR A 584 29.69 -4.08 -21.97
CA THR A 584 31.12 -3.71 -22.04
C THR A 584 32.04 -4.67 -21.28
N ASP A 585 31.48 -5.57 -20.45
CA ASP A 585 32.22 -6.58 -19.69
C ASP A 585 32.54 -7.86 -20.50
N GLY A 586 32.10 -7.94 -21.76
CA GLY A 586 32.32 -9.08 -22.65
C GLY A 586 31.49 -10.32 -22.31
N SER A 587 30.48 -10.19 -21.45
CA SER A 587 29.53 -11.27 -21.15
C SER A 587 28.66 -11.60 -22.37
N ALA A 588 28.36 -12.89 -22.56
CA ALA A 588 27.38 -13.32 -23.55
C ALA A 588 25.98 -13.10 -22.97
N GLY A 589 25.24 -12.12 -23.49
CA GLY A 589 23.93 -11.75 -22.98
C GLY A 589 23.05 -11.05 -24.03
N PRO A 590 21.75 -10.90 -23.76
CA PRO A 590 20.87 -10.07 -24.57
C PRO A 590 21.31 -8.60 -24.50
N ARG A 591 21.04 -7.85 -25.57
CA ARG A 591 21.23 -6.39 -25.57
C ARG A 591 20.21 -5.79 -24.60
N GLU A 592 20.71 -5.19 -23.53
CA GLU A 592 19.92 -4.59 -22.47
C GLU A 592 20.22 -3.10 -22.36
N LEU A 593 19.29 -2.37 -21.76
CA LEU A 593 19.47 -1.00 -21.31
C LEU A 593 18.67 -0.79 -20.02
N MET A 594 18.92 0.29 -19.30
CA MET A 594 18.10 0.64 -18.14
C MET A 594 16.81 1.31 -18.59
N ARG A 595 15.70 0.91 -17.98
CA ARG A 595 14.40 1.57 -18.12
C ARG A 595 13.92 2.08 -16.77
N THR A 596 13.20 3.19 -16.76
CA THR A 596 12.51 3.65 -15.54
C THR A 596 11.35 2.72 -15.20
N SER A 597 11.14 2.44 -13.90
CA SER A 597 9.87 1.85 -13.44
C SER A 597 8.69 2.67 -13.96
N SER A 598 7.59 1.98 -14.25
CA SER A 598 6.30 2.62 -14.45
C SER A 598 5.92 3.38 -13.17
N VAL A 599 5.72 4.69 -13.29
CA VAL A 599 5.30 5.54 -12.18
C VAL A 599 4.01 6.30 -12.52
N GLY A 600 3.18 6.52 -11.50
CA GLY A 600 1.96 7.31 -11.61
C GLY A 600 2.20 8.82 -11.55
N ASN A 601 1.12 9.58 -11.55
CA ASN A 601 1.14 11.05 -11.55
C ASN A 601 1.83 11.62 -10.31
N GLY A 602 2.71 12.61 -10.50
CA GLY A 602 3.47 13.26 -9.44
C GLY A 602 4.60 12.44 -8.83
N GLN A 603 4.96 11.30 -9.45
CA GLN A 603 6.01 10.42 -8.97
C GLN A 603 7.32 10.57 -9.72
N THR A 604 8.37 9.92 -9.20
CA THR A 604 9.73 10.06 -9.68
C THR A 604 10.48 8.74 -9.56
N VAL A 605 11.26 8.41 -10.59
CA VAL A 605 12.30 7.38 -10.57
C VAL A 605 13.65 8.09 -10.61
N SER A 606 14.58 7.73 -9.73
CA SER A 606 15.89 8.38 -9.59
C SER A 606 16.99 7.37 -9.27
N MET A 607 18.12 7.50 -9.96
CA MET A 607 19.38 6.82 -9.67
C MET A 607 20.46 7.88 -9.50
N SER A 608 21.33 7.72 -8.51
CA SER A 608 22.37 8.71 -8.19
C SER A 608 23.72 8.07 -7.93
N ALA A 609 24.78 8.86 -8.06
CA ALA A 609 26.15 8.45 -7.76
C ALA A 609 26.99 9.63 -7.27
N TRP A 610 28.08 9.31 -6.58
CA TRP A 610 29.12 10.26 -6.20
C TRP A 610 30.33 10.05 -7.11
N LEU A 611 30.76 11.11 -7.80
CA LEU A 611 31.88 11.06 -8.75
C LEU A 611 32.94 12.11 -8.38
N GLU A 612 34.20 11.73 -8.39
CA GLU A 612 35.33 12.63 -8.17
C GLU A 612 35.82 13.15 -9.55
N GLY A 613 35.57 14.43 -9.84
CA GLY A 613 36.11 15.09 -11.02
C GLY A 613 37.55 15.59 -10.82
N PRO A 614 38.23 16.04 -11.88
CA PRO A 614 37.67 16.39 -13.18
C PRO A 614 37.53 15.21 -14.14
N GLY A 615 36.40 15.13 -14.85
CA GLY A 615 36.08 14.08 -15.82
C GLY A 615 34.82 14.41 -16.60
N THR A 616 34.48 13.59 -17.58
CA THR A 616 33.27 13.75 -18.40
C THR A 616 32.31 12.60 -18.11
N ILE A 617 31.03 12.90 -17.89
CA ILE A 617 29.97 11.89 -17.85
C ILE A 617 29.27 11.87 -19.20
N ASP A 618 29.29 10.71 -19.84
CA ASP A 618 28.67 10.43 -21.13
C ASP A 618 27.54 9.42 -20.93
N PHE A 619 26.40 9.63 -21.60
CA PHE A 619 25.30 8.68 -21.61
C PHE A 619 24.39 8.85 -22.82
N ARG A 620 23.68 7.76 -23.13
CA ARG A 620 22.62 7.74 -24.14
C ARG A 620 21.28 7.69 -23.43
N VAL A 621 20.37 8.56 -23.86
CA VAL A 621 19.02 8.63 -23.32
C VAL A 621 17.97 8.64 -24.43
N ALA A 622 16.92 7.86 -24.22
CA ALA A 622 15.68 7.99 -24.97
C ALA A 622 14.55 8.36 -24.01
N VAL A 623 13.61 9.15 -24.51
CA VAL A 623 12.44 9.57 -23.74
C VAL A 623 11.22 9.40 -24.63
N SER A 624 10.17 8.79 -24.09
CA SER A 624 8.84 8.79 -24.74
C SER A 624 7.83 9.20 -23.69
N SER A 625 7.53 10.49 -23.67
CA SER A 625 6.80 11.14 -22.59
C SER A 625 6.01 12.35 -23.10
N GLU A 626 5.13 12.85 -22.25
CA GLU A 626 4.41 14.11 -22.43
C GLU A 626 5.39 15.31 -22.25
N PRO A 627 5.09 16.52 -22.75
CA PRO A 627 6.01 17.65 -22.63
C PRO A 627 6.42 18.03 -21.20
N ASN A 628 5.57 17.76 -20.21
CA ASN A 628 5.77 18.07 -18.79
C ASN A 628 6.35 16.91 -17.98
N ASP A 629 6.31 15.71 -18.55
CA ASP A 629 6.97 14.53 -18.06
C ASP A 629 8.42 14.58 -18.50
N VAL A 630 9.34 14.70 -17.55
CA VAL A 630 10.71 15.06 -17.86
C VAL A 630 11.69 14.03 -17.34
N PHE A 631 12.59 13.64 -18.23
CA PHE A 631 13.89 13.14 -17.84
C PHE A 631 14.82 14.31 -17.54
N GLU A 632 15.55 14.24 -16.43
CA GLU A 632 16.51 15.22 -15.96
C GLU A 632 17.82 14.54 -15.59
N PHE A 633 18.93 15.11 -16.04
CA PHE A 633 20.26 14.82 -15.52
C PHE A 633 20.72 15.99 -14.66
N LEU A 634 20.97 15.74 -13.38
CA LEU A 634 21.34 16.75 -12.40
C LEU A 634 22.78 16.57 -11.92
N VAL A 635 23.43 17.69 -11.63
CA VAL A 635 24.73 17.74 -10.96
C VAL A 635 24.62 18.71 -9.79
N ASP A 636 24.90 18.23 -8.59
CA ASP A 636 24.78 18.93 -7.31
C ASP A 636 23.38 19.54 -7.10
N GLY A 637 22.35 18.80 -7.51
CA GLY A 637 20.94 19.19 -7.43
C GLY A 637 20.48 20.19 -8.50
N ALA A 638 21.36 20.64 -9.39
CA ALA A 638 21.00 21.52 -10.50
C ALA A 638 20.81 20.73 -11.81
N PRO A 639 19.65 20.85 -12.49
CA PRO A 639 19.45 20.24 -13.80
C PRO A 639 20.44 20.77 -14.84
N ARG A 640 21.15 19.85 -15.50
CA ARG A 640 22.08 20.13 -16.61
C ARG A 640 21.50 19.73 -17.96
N ARG A 641 20.61 18.74 -17.96
CA ARG A 641 19.83 18.32 -19.12
C ARG A 641 18.39 18.06 -18.68
N THR A 642 17.43 18.48 -19.50
CA THR A 642 16.01 18.19 -19.34
C THR A 642 15.45 17.81 -20.70
N LEU A 643 14.79 16.66 -20.79
CA LEU A 643 14.23 16.09 -22.02
C LEU A 643 12.80 15.61 -21.76
N SER A 644 11.91 15.85 -22.72
CA SER A 644 10.52 15.39 -22.73
C SER A 644 10.07 15.15 -24.17
N GLY A 645 8.86 14.64 -24.38
CA GLY A 645 8.39 14.29 -25.73
C GLY A 645 8.98 12.97 -26.21
N THR A 646 9.27 12.89 -27.51
CA THR A 646 9.88 11.72 -28.16
C THR A 646 11.33 12.02 -28.54
N VAL A 647 12.27 11.56 -27.73
CA VAL A 647 13.71 11.58 -27.99
C VAL A 647 14.17 10.15 -28.27
N ALA A 648 14.70 9.91 -29.46
CA ALA A 648 15.19 8.58 -29.83
C ALA A 648 16.59 8.31 -29.27
N LEU A 649 16.85 7.07 -28.88
CA LEU A 649 18.17 6.61 -28.45
C LEU A 649 19.20 6.85 -29.56
N GLY A 650 20.34 7.45 -29.22
CA GLY A 650 21.41 7.77 -30.19
C GLY A 650 21.13 8.96 -31.12
N SER A 651 20.00 9.66 -30.96
CA SER A 651 19.78 10.94 -31.64
C SER A 651 20.73 12.03 -31.09
N PRO A 652 21.02 13.11 -31.83
CA PRO A 652 21.85 14.22 -31.32
C PRO A 652 21.34 14.83 -30.01
N GLU A 653 20.04 14.73 -29.73
CA GLU A 653 19.44 15.20 -28.48
C GLU A 653 19.55 14.17 -27.34
N GLY A 654 19.59 12.88 -27.69
CA GLY A 654 19.73 11.76 -26.76
C GLY A 654 21.18 11.36 -26.45
N LEU A 655 22.17 11.97 -27.11
CA LEU A 655 23.59 11.84 -26.75
C LEU A 655 23.96 13.00 -25.82
N VAL A 656 24.28 12.68 -24.57
CA VAL A 656 24.58 13.68 -23.55
C VAL A 656 26.00 13.48 -23.03
N SER A 657 26.75 14.57 -22.98
CA SER A 657 28.12 14.64 -22.46
C SER A 657 28.23 15.88 -21.57
N TYR A 658 28.76 15.73 -20.36
CA TYR A 658 28.90 16.82 -19.40
C TYR A 658 30.22 16.76 -18.64
N ASP A 659 30.96 17.87 -18.63
CA ASP A 659 32.22 17.97 -17.90
C ASP A 659 31.98 18.27 -16.42
N LEU A 660 32.37 17.33 -15.56
CA LEU A 660 32.48 17.52 -14.12
C LEU A 660 33.81 18.24 -13.82
N PRO A 661 33.79 19.39 -13.12
CA PRO A 661 35.01 20.08 -12.70
C PRO A 661 35.72 19.31 -11.58
N GLU A 662 36.87 19.83 -11.13
CA GLU A 662 37.62 19.23 -10.03
C GLU A 662 36.80 19.23 -8.72
N GLY A 663 36.73 18.07 -8.06
CA GLY A 663 36.06 17.88 -6.79
C GLY A 663 35.01 16.77 -6.80
N LEU A 664 34.47 16.47 -5.62
CA LEU A 664 33.43 15.47 -5.43
C LEU A 664 32.05 16.04 -5.80
N HIS A 665 31.37 15.40 -6.75
CA HIS A 665 30.07 15.81 -7.28
C HIS A 665 29.00 14.75 -7.05
N TYR A 666 27.78 15.19 -6.75
CA TYR A 666 26.60 14.34 -6.68
C TYR A 666 25.84 14.42 -8.00
N ILE A 667 25.71 13.29 -8.70
CA ILE A 667 24.94 13.21 -9.94
C ILE A 667 23.63 12.45 -9.74
N GLU A 668 22.60 12.81 -10.49
CA GLU A 668 21.30 12.15 -10.43
C GLU A 668 20.66 12.07 -11.83
N PHE A 669 20.21 10.87 -12.19
CA PHE A 669 19.37 10.59 -13.35
C PHE A 669 17.94 10.41 -12.87
N ARG A 670 17.06 11.34 -13.24
CA ARG A 670 15.70 11.43 -12.71
C ARG A 670 14.67 11.46 -13.82
N TYR A 671 13.63 10.65 -13.72
CA TYR A 671 12.41 10.81 -14.51
C TYR A 671 11.28 11.22 -13.58
N ARG A 672 10.56 12.29 -13.92
CA ARG A 672 9.44 12.82 -13.14
C ARG A 672 8.20 12.91 -14.02
N LYS A 673 7.12 12.27 -13.56
CA LYS A 673 5.79 12.43 -14.15
C LYS A 673 5.08 13.62 -13.52
N ASP A 674 4.39 14.42 -14.31
CA ASP A 674 3.56 15.52 -13.84
C ASP A 674 2.21 14.99 -13.27
N PHE A 675 1.26 15.88 -12.96
CA PHE A 675 -0.03 15.48 -12.40
C PHE A 675 -1.14 15.31 -13.45
N ASN A 676 -0.84 15.47 -14.74
CA ASN A 676 -1.80 15.44 -15.83
C ASN A 676 -1.83 14.06 -16.52
N VAL A 677 -2.83 13.83 -17.37
CA VAL A 677 -3.01 12.60 -18.15
C VAL A 677 -3.10 13.03 -19.61
N ASP A 678 -2.07 12.82 -20.44
CA ASP A 678 -2.04 13.36 -21.81
C ASP A 678 -1.06 12.64 -22.80
N GLY A 679 -1.03 11.31 -22.90
CA GLY A 679 -0.42 10.59 -24.04
C GLY A 679 1.12 10.52 -24.12
N GLY A 680 1.64 9.29 -24.13
CA GLY A 680 3.07 8.96 -24.18
C GLY A 680 3.26 7.48 -23.88
N GLN A 681 4.50 7.00 -23.70
CA GLN A 681 4.74 5.71 -23.03
C GLN A 681 5.22 5.89 -21.58
N ASP A 682 5.43 7.13 -21.17
CA ASP A 682 5.82 7.61 -19.85
C ASP A 682 7.03 6.90 -19.24
N PHE A 683 8.10 6.79 -20.02
CA PHE A 683 9.37 6.24 -19.57
C PHE A 683 10.58 6.98 -20.15
N ALA A 684 11.72 6.79 -19.50
CA ALA A 684 13.03 7.03 -20.07
C ALA A 684 13.84 5.73 -20.14
N LEU A 685 14.71 5.65 -21.15
CA LEU A 685 15.71 4.59 -21.31
C LEU A 685 17.10 5.21 -21.19
N LEU A 686 18.00 4.54 -20.48
CA LEU A 686 19.40 4.94 -20.31
C LEU A 686 20.33 3.79 -20.70
N ASP A 687 21.37 4.14 -21.43
CA ASP A 687 22.39 3.20 -21.90
C ASP A 687 23.76 3.90 -21.93
N ASP A 688 24.83 3.12 -21.87
CA ASP A 688 26.23 3.56 -21.87
C ASP A 688 26.52 4.72 -20.89
N VAL A 689 26.08 4.60 -19.63
CA VAL A 689 26.29 5.64 -18.61
C VAL A 689 27.69 5.55 -18.02
N ILE A 690 28.62 6.30 -18.60
CA ILE A 690 30.05 6.17 -18.35
C ILE A 690 30.64 7.46 -17.83
N PHE A 691 31.32 7.39 -16.68
CA PHE A 691 32.18 8.47 -16.21
C PHE A 691 33.62 8.23 -16.64
N THR A 692 34.19 9.21 -17.34
CA THR A 692 35.54 9.17 -17.88
C THR A 692 36.40 10.25 -17.21
N PRO A 693 37.27 9.92 -16.24
CA PRO A 693 38.20 10.88 -15.67
C PRO A 693 39.08 11.52 -16.74
N THR A 694 39.42 12.80 -16.57
CA THR A 694 40.35 13.47 -17.48
C THR A 694 41.73 12.82 -17.44
N GLY A 695 42.39 12.72 -18.60
CA GLY A 695 43.71 12.07 -18.70
C GLY A 695 43.63 10.54 -18.69
N THR A 696 42.56 9.97 -19.25
CA THR A 696 42.37 8.54 -19.50
C THR A 696 42.40 8.22 -20.99
N ALA A 697 42.57 6.95 -21.37
CA ALA A 697 42.56 6.55 -22.79
C ALA A 697 41.25 6.88 -23.47
N ALA A 698 40.15 6.66 -22.77
CA ALA A 698 38.81 7.04 -23.21
C ALA A 698 38.64 8.56 -23.36
N SER A 699 39.16 9.38 -22.43
CA SER A 699 39.09 10.84 -22.55
C SER A 699 39.86 11.39 -23.77
N MET A 700 40.89 10.66 -24.22
CA MET A 700 41.62 11.00 -25.43
C MET A 700 40.90 10.52 -26.68
N ALA A 701 40.34 9.32 -26.67
CA ALA A 701 39.56 8.75 -27.78
C ALA A 701 38.34 9.62 -28.14
N ALA A 702 37.72 10.26 -27.14
CA ALA A 702 36.62 11.20 -27.34
C ALA A 702 36.95 12.34 -28.32
N ARG A 703 38.24 12.76 -28.43
CA ARG A 703 38.68 13.78 -29.41
C ARG A 703 38.47 13.34 -30.86
N PHE A 704 38.37 12.03 -31.08
CA PHE A 704 38.13 11.39 -32.36
C PHE A 704 36.65 11.02 -32.55
N GLY A 705 35.75 11.45 -31.66
CA GLY A 705 34.33 11.14 -31.73
C GLY A 705 33.98 9.69 -31.35
N VAL A 706 34.93 8.97 -30.74
CA VAL A 706 34.69 7.61 -30.24
C VAL A 706 34.03 7.68 -28.86
N HIS A 707 32.96 6.91 -28.67
CA HIS A 707 32.27 6.81 -27.38
C HIS A 707 33.11 5.96 -26.39
N PRO A 708 33.17 6.29 -25.09
CA PRO A 708 33.92 5.50 -24.11
C PRO A 708 33.55 4.01 -24.02
N SER A 709 32.33 3.61 -24.40
CA SER A 709 31.90 2.20 -24.46
C SER A 709 32.51 1.42 -25.63
N ASP A 710 33.12 2.11 -26.60
CA ASP A 710 33.60 1.52 -27.84
C ASP A 710 35.12 1.31 -27.86
N MET A 711 35.79 1.37 -26.71
CA MET A 711 37.25 1.31 -26.59
C MET A 711 37.87 -0.02 -27.07
N ASP A 712 37.09 -1.12 -27.06
CA ASP A 712 37.53 -2.43 -27.55
C ASP A 712 37.22 -2.65 -29.04
N LYS A 713 36.61 -1.68 -29.72
CA LYS A 713 36.30 -1.77 -31.16
C LYS A 713 37.50 -1.33 -32.00
N ASP A 714 37.66 -2.04 -33.12
CA ASP A 714 38.53 -1.73 -34.25
C ASP A 714 37.68 -1.01 -35.31
N TYR A 715 37.70 0.33 -35.31
CA TYR A 715 36.83 1.17 -36.14
C TYR A 715 37.31 1.28 -37.60
N ASP A 716 38.61 1.24 -37.81
CA ASP A 716 39.27 1.45 -39.10
C ASP A 716 39.59 0.12 -39.83
N GLY A 717 39.45 -1.01 -39.13
CA GLY A 717 39.65 -2.37 -39.63
C GLY A 717 41.12 -2.70 -39.86
N ASP A 718 42.01 -2.17 -39.04
CA ASP A 718 43.46 -2.37 -39.14
C ASP A 718 43.99 -3.49 -38.22
N GLY A 719 43.15 -3.97 -37.30
CA GLY A 719 43.44 -5.06 -36.38
C GLY A 719 43.81 -4.64 -34.96
N TYR A 720 43.77 -3.34 -34.63
CA TYR A 720 44.00 -2.82 -33.28
C TYR A 720 42.73 -2.20 -32.70
N THR A 721 42.52 -2.33 -31.39
CA THR A 721 41.37 -1.69 -30.74
C THR A 721 41.65 -0.20 -30.50
N THR A 722 40.59 0.60 -30.38
CA THR A 722 40.68 2.02 -30.02
C THR A 722 41.56 2.23 -28.78
N HIS A 723 41.50 1.33 -27.79
CA HIS A 723 42.35 1.39 -26.60
C HIS A 723 43.84 1.23 -26.96
N GLU A 724 44.18 0.24 -27.78
CA GLU A 724 45.55 0.02 -28.23
C GLU A 724 46.09 1.22 -29.03
N GLU A 725 45.26 1.81 -29.87
CA GLU A 725 45.62 3.01 -30.62
C GLU A 725 45.90 4.21 -29.70
N MET A 726 45.04 4.45 -28.69
CA MET A 726 45.29 5.54 -27.73
C MET A 726 46.55 5.33 -26.91
N VAL A 727 46.86 4.09 -26.55
CA VAL A 727 48.05 3.73 -25.79
C VAL A 727 49.33 3.87 -26.62
N PHE A 728 49.32 3.38 -27.87
CA PHE A 728 50.50 3.31 -28.74
C PHE A 728 50.59 4.45 -29.77
N GLY A 729 49.72 5.45 -29.69
CA GLY A 729 49.76 6.66 -30.52
C GLY A 729 49.31 6.44 -31.97
N GLY A 730 48.13 5.82 -32.14
CA GLY A 730 47.33 5.72 -33.37
C GLY A 730 46.12 6.67 -33.38
N ASP A 731 45.33 6.64 -34.45
CA ASP A 731 44.09 7.40 -34.64
C ASP A 731 42.95 6.45 -35.09
N PRO A 732 41.90 6.25 -34.26
CA PRO A 732 40.90 5.20 -34.47
C PRO A 732 40.02 5.37 -35.69
N ASN A 733 40.09 6.51 -36.37
CA ASN A 733 39.37 6.72 -37.61
C ASN A 733 40.23 6.59 -38.86
N VAL A 734 41.54 6.39 -38.70
CA VAL A 734 42.50 6.34 -39.80
C VAL A 734 43.09 4.96 -39.85
N ARG A 735 42.92 4.29 -40.99
CA ARG A 735 43.46 2.95 -41.21
C ARG A 735 44.98 2.92 -41.19
N ASP A 736 45.59 2.86 -40.02
CA ASP A 736 47.04 2.88 -39.83
C ASP A 736 47.55 2.15 -38.59
N ILE A 737 48.61 1.37 -38.78
CA ILE A 737 49.26 0.63 -37.70
C ILE A 737 49.84 1.62 -36.68
N PRO A 738 49.45 1.55 -35.39
CA PRO A 738 49.92 2.49 -34.38
C PRO A 738 51.44 2.59 -34.31
N SER A 739 51.93 3.82 -34.36
CA SER A 739 53.34 4.13 -34.65
C SER A 739 54.33 3.64 -33.59
N ASN A 740 53.87 3.38 -32.36
CA ASN A 740 54.70 3.04 -31.21
C ASN A 740 54.46 1.64 -30.64
N LEU A 741 53.87 0.74 -31.43
CA LEU A 741 53.72 -0.67 -31.07
C LEU A 741 55.06 -1.34 -30.74
N PRO A 742 55.03 -2.43 -29.94
CA PRO A 742 56.21 -3.24 -29.66
C PRO A 742 56.93 -3.70 -30.93
N LYS A 743 58.17 -3.26 -31.09
CA LYS A 743 59.03 -3.59 -32.23
C LYS A 743 60.42 -3.99 -31.78
N PHE A 744 61.02 -4.92 -32.50
CA PHE A 744 62.41 -5.28 -32.28
C PHE A 744 63.33 -4.23 -32.88
N VAL A 745 64.20 -3.64 -32.06
CA VAL A 745 65.19 -2.65 -32.46
C VAL A 745 66.58 -3.19 -32.14
N LYS A 746 67.51 -2.98 -33.06
CA LYS A 746 68.93 -3.22 -32.83
C LYS A 746 69.68 -1.93 -32.99
N ASP A 747 70.41 -1.55 -31.97
CA ASP A 747 71.30 -0.40 -32.02
C ASP A 747 72.70 -0.77 -31.51
N GLY A 748 73.58 0.22 -31.40
CA GLY A 748 74.96 0.02 -30.95
C GLY A 748 75.09 -0.49 -29.51
N ALA A 749 74.01 -0.46 -28.71
CA ALA A 749 73.98 -0.92 -27.32
C ALA A 749 73.45 -2.35 -27.16
N GLY A 750 72.76 -2.91 -28.16
CA GLY A 750 72.21 -4.26 -28.07
C GLY A 750 70.99 -4.50 -28.95
N SER A 751 70.30 -5.60 -28.65
CA SER A 751 69.00 -5.98 -29.22
C SER A 751 67.92 -5.71 -28.18
N PHE A 752 66.87 -5.01 -28.54
CA PHE A 752 65.81 -4.60 -27.63
C PHE A 752 64.43 -4.83 -28.23
N LEU A 753 63.45 -5.12 -27.38
CA LEU A 753 62.05 -4.83 -27.68
C LEU A 753 61.80 -3.39 -27.24
N GLU A 754 61.40 -2.52 -28.16
CA GLU A 754 61.04 -1.13 -27.89
C GLU A 754 59.55 -0.91 -28.13
N PHE A 755 58.87 -0.18 -27.25
CA PHE A 755 57.50 0.27 -27.43
C PHE A 755 57.34 1.65 -26.79
N GLY A 756 56.42 2.47 -27.31
CA GLY A 756 56.10 3.78 -26.75
C GLY A 756 54.69 3.81 -26.16
N VAL A 757 54.54 4.47 -25.01
CA VAL A 757 53.27 4.58 -24.27
C VAL A 757 52.93 6.04 -24.08
N ASN A 758 51.67 6.40 -24.32
CA ASN A 758 51.18 7.77 -24.15
C ASN A 758 50.99 8.13 -22.67
N LEU A 759 51.66 9.19 -22.20
CA LEU A 759 51.65 9.67 -20.82
C LEU A 759 50.49 10.60 -20.46
N GLU A 760 49.68 11.01 -21.43
CA GLU A 760 48.40 11.64 -21.10
C GLU A 760 47.46 10.64 -20.42
N LEU A 761 47.79 9.34 -20.43
CA LEU A 761 47.04 8.23 -19.82
C LEU A 761 47.50 7.98 -18.37
N GLY A 762 46.73 8.47 -17.40
CA GLY A 762 46.92 8.20 -15.97
C GLY A 762 46.37 6.84 -15.50
N ASP A 763 45.65 6.14 -16.38
CA ASP A 763 44.81 4.98 -16.11
C ASP A 763 45.30 3.71 -16.80
N VAL A 764 46.54 3.62 -17.28
CA VAL A 764 47.04 2.40 -17.94
C VAL A 764 48.19 1.78 -17.16
N THR A 765 48.08 0.48 -16.89
CA THR A 765 49.17 -0.35 -16.39
C THR A 765 49.75 -1.15 -17.53
N ILE A 766 51.06 -1.05 -17.72
CA ILE A 766 51.79 -1.77 -18.77
C ILE A 766 52.57 -2.91 -18.14
N THR A 767 52.32 -4.12 -18.62
CA THR A 767 53.08 -5.32 -18.23
C THR A 767 53.67 -5.95 -19.48
N ALA A 768 54.99 -5.97 -19.58
CA ALA A 768 55.66 -6.71 -20.64
C ALA A 768 55.83 -8.17 -20.23
N GLN A 769 55.61 -9.09 -21.16
CA GLN A 769 55.74 -10.52 -20.93
C GLN A 769 56.52 -11.19 -22.05
N HIS A 770 57.15 -12.32 -21.73
CA HIS A 770 57.70 -13.23 -22.71
C HIS A 770 57.14 -14.63 -22.58
N SER A 771 57.25 -15.41 -23.65
CA SER A 771 56.86 -16.82 -23.67
C SER A 771 57.76 -17.61 -24.61
N PRO A 772 58.21 -18.82 -24.22
CA PRO A 772 58.95 -19.71 -25.12
C PRO A 772 58.05 -20.47 -26.10
N ASP A 773 56.73 -20.56 -25.84
CA ASP A 773 55.81 -21.48 -26.51
C ASP A 773 54.46 -20.86 -26.93
N LEU A 774 54.23 -19.57 -26.67
CA LEU A 774 52.96 -18.83 -26.83
C LEU A 774 51.85 -19.22 -25.85
N GLU A 775 52.07 -20.20 -24.98
CA GLU A 775 51.08 -20.71 -24.02
C GLU A 775 51.41 -20.23 -22.60
N SER A 776 52.67 -20.39 -22.19
CA SER A 776 53.17 -20.04 -20.86
C SER A 776 53.81 -18.65 -20.90
N TRP A 777 53.16 -17.67 -20.29
CA TRP A 777 53.61 -16.28 -20.27
C TRP A 777 54.13 -15.89 -18.88
N GLU A 778 55.33 -15.32 -18.84
CA GLU A 778 55.97 -14.79 -17.64
C GLU A 778 56.30 -13.31 -17.84
N ASP A 779 56.35 -12.54 -16.75
CA ASP A 779 56.71 -11.13 -16.82
C ASP A 779 58.15 -10.97 -17.33
N ALA A 780 58.32 -10.12 -18.34
CA ALA A 780 59.63 -9.79 -18.87
C ALA A 780 60.29 -8.77 -17.94
N ASP A 781 61.08 -9.27 -17.00
CA ASP A 781 61.85 -8.42 -16.07
C ASP A 781 62.69 -7.38 -16.83
N GLY A 782 62.59 -6.11 -16.42
CA GLY A 782 63.50 -5.05 -16.88
C GLY A 782 63.02 -4.22 -18.08
N ALA A 783 61.72 -3.97 -18.24
CA ALA A 783 61.26 -2.85 -19.05
C ALA A 783 61.72 -1.53 -18.39
N VAL A 784 62.71 -0.86 -19.00
CA VAL A 784 63.26 0.39 -18.50
C VAL A 784 62.83 1.52 -19.43
N MET A 785 62.35 2.62 -18.85
CA MET A 785 62.09 3.85 -19.61
C MET A 785 63.43 4.36 -20.19
N ASP A 786 63.51 4.41 -21.52
CA ASP A 786 64.69 4.82 -22.28
C ASP A 786 64.67 6.33 -22.53
N ARG A 787 63.54 6.84 -23.03
CA ARG A 787 63.40 8.25 -23.42
C ARG A 787 61.95 8.71 -23.45
N ARG A 788 61.77 10.02 -23.51
CA ARG A 788 60.48 10.68 -23.73
C ARG A 788 60.53 11.55 -24.98
N GLU A 789 59.53 11.41 -25.85
CA GLU A 789 59.34 12.23 -27.05
C GLU A 789 57.93 12.83 -27.03
N GLY A 790 57.83 14.12 -26.71
CA GLY A 790 56.55 14.78 -26.48
C GLY A 790 55.77 14.12 -25.33
N ASN A 791 54.58 13.61 -25.65
CA ASN A 791 53.71 12.91 -24.71
C ASN A 791 53.96 11.38 -24.67
N MET A 792 54.90 10.84 -25.44
CA MET A 792 55.21 9.42 -25.44
C MET A 792 56.44 9.10 -24.59
N GLU A 793 56.35 8.08 -23.74
CA GLU A 793 57.51 7.43 -23.11
C GLU A 793 57.84 6.12 -23.82
N PHE A 794 59.10 5.97 -24.22
CA PHE A 794 59.59 4.75 -24.84
C PHE A 794 60.28 3.88 -23.82
N TYR A 795 59.85 2.62 -23.76
CA TYR A 795 60.38 1.59 -22.90
C TYR A 795 61.17 0.59 -23.73
N ARG A 796 62.23 0.05 -23.14
CA ARG A 796 63.06 -0.99 -23.75
C ARG A 796 63.23 -2.18 -22.84
N ILE A 797 63.19 -3.37 -23.43
CA ILE A 797 63.51 -4.64 -22.79
C ILE A 797 64.70 -5.23 -23.54
N ALA A 798 65.78 -5.53 -22.82
CA ALA A 798 66.94 -6.17 -23.43
C ALA A 798 66.59 -7.60 -23.86
N VAL A 799 66.91 -7.94 -25.12
CA VAL A 799 66.67 -9.26 -25.69
C VAL A 799 68.02 -9.98 -25.81
N GLU A 800 68.26 -10.93 -24.91
CA GLU A 800 69.49 -11.72 -24.93
C GLU A 800 69.33 -13.02 -25.75
N PRO A 801 70.31 -13.38 -26.60
CA PRO A 801 70.29 -14.66 -27.31
C PRO A 801 70.45 -15.82 -26.32
N SER A 802 69.45 -16.69 -26.24
CA SER A 802 69.54 -17.95 -25.46
C SER A 802 69.91 -19.12 -26.37
N ALA A 803 70.89 -19.92 -25.97
CA ALA A 803 71.24 -21.17 -26.68
C ALA A 803 70.25 -22.32 -26.41
N ALA A 804 69.39 -22.19 -25.41
CA ALA A 804 68.43 -23.22 -24.99
C ALA A 804 67.02 -23.03 -25.58
N VAL A 805 66.71 -21.83 -26.10
CA VAL A 805 65.39 -21.46 -26.59
C VAL A 805 65.53 -20.98 -28.04
N ASN A 806 64.96 -21.74 -28.99
CA ASN A 806 65.09 -21.44 -30.41
C ASN A 806 64.30 -20.18 -30.83
N HIS A 807 63.20 -19.86 -30.14
CA HIS A 807 62.39 -18.67 -30.34
C HIS A 807 61.82 -18.21 -29.00
N LEU A 808 61.84 -16.91 -28.74
CA LEU A 808 61.21 -16.29 -27.57
C LEU A 808 60.24 -15.22 -28.07
N TYR A 809 58.98 -15.35 -27.68
CA TYR A 809 57.90 -14.43 -28.04
C TYR A 809 57.77 -13.37 -26.97
N TYR A 810 57.43 -12.15 -27.37
CA TYR A 810 57.20 -11.04 -26.46
C TYR A 810 55.83 -10.43 -26.74
N ARG A 811 55.17 -9.97 -25.68
CA ARG A 811 53.97 -9.13 -25.77
C ARG A 811 54.02 -8.03 -24.73
N VAL A 812 53.28 -6.97 -24.99
CA VAL A 812 53.02 -5.91 -24.02
C VAL A 812 51.53 -5.91 -23.75
N ILE A 813 51.16 -6.09 -22.49
CA ILE A 813 49.78 -5.99 -22.04
C ILE A 813 49.58 -4.58 -21.54
N ALA A 814 48.70 -3.83 -22.19
CA ALA A 814 48.16 -2.59 -21.67
C ALA A 814 46.79 -2.90 -21.06
N LYS A 815 46.62 -2.63 -19.76
CA LYS A 815 45.34 -2.77 -19.06
C LYS A 815 44.93 -1.44 -18.45
N PRO A 816 43.65 -1.08 -18.51
CA PRO A 816 43.09 -0.04 -17.65
C PRO A 816 43.42 -0.34 -16.18
N ARG A 817 43.74 0.68 -15.40
CA ARG A 817 43.77 0.60 -13.93
C ARG A 817 42.31 0.45 -13.46
N PRO A 818 42.01 -0.54 -12.62
CA PRO A 818 40.66 -0.75 -12.10
C PRO A 818 40.20 0.43 -11.24
#